data_AF-A0A5D0PLN8-F1
#
_entry.id   AF-A0A5D0PLN8-F1
#
_cell.length_a   1.000
_cell.length_b   1.000
_cell.length_c   1.000
_cell.angle_alpha   90.00
_cell.angle_beta   90.00
_cell.angle_gamma   90.00
#
_symmetry.space_group_name_H-M   'P 1'
#
loop_
_entity.id
_entity.type
_entity.pdbx_description
1 polymer ?
#
loop_
_entity_poly.entity_id
_entity_poly.type
_entity_poly.pdbx_seq_one_letter_code
_entity_poly.pdbx_strand_id
1 'polypeptide(L)'
;MSEAVQIDINGDNNGTVLVGDNNIVHYTDGRTIVTEREGGPVPVRKRERPDPRFLPESAGSLIGRDRDLARVRGWLAERSAPVLVHGPPGIGKSAVLSRVAREAADAGEDVVYLSGAGLETEDIVQELFEACYDSPGYLPPPKRLRQLMGKVRALVVIDGYEGTAESLERLLDATPGAGLLLGSTQRLLGAEGHVLPLGGLTEADAVTLTTTEVVADRAGVLSGEERAAIRELCRAANGHPRTLLQAAALMRTNGVLPVAADPGTAARALVASLDGDRSAAARALAALPGVPVSAPVLAALAALPSPDDADAALTELRRLRLAEPAGPGHLLAGEAPIRRGRRDAAGYATRRTAWVRSATRAEVAASAAVIVAVLRAAVQEEAHDPARTLARAAAPLLGRSLRWGAWGRTLAFGLTAATNAGAADDVAYFESEKKVRERALGLLLGLGGGGLGAAGALAFLGKGGSVFSVPTLAIAVTTTVVVTAATAIGVHLARPSAAEQPATVITPIAAGPRTSGNARPPLGTVDPPLGIVDPPVESGDRPSPDTGPGPIRRTPPDPGPDTSRRPSPDTEENTPRDRNRDTPRPTPHLTLSNPAIESGGSTDARATGFDPGEQITFSWKGQGSSGDLGTRTADARGAAVLPDATVQAAGAYTIAAQGKTPERRAEATLTVRERPAPLIRLTSVPSSVQAEAALEVTATGFEAGETVRLTLGDTLVATATAGGNGHVTLRGHAPARPDTYRLTVTGRAADRSDDTELTVTPKPPPDLSGGWGGYLDFQDVGGGSYEATRSGPDHVEPNSGCTFPHGGAEVHLSGNGPVYEGETRWVHGSGGQNCDFKWGAATFTLSADGDSLEVRSQNPFVPGETKTYTLRRN
;
A
#
# COMPACT_ATOMS: atom_id res chain seq x y z
N MET A 1 -51.36 -10.59 -32.80
CA MET A 1 -50.07 -10.43 -33.48
C MET A 1 -49.59 -9.02 -33.19
N SER A 2 -48.49 -8.91 -32.46
CA SER A 2 -47.80 -7.65 -32.12
C SER A 2 -46.35 -8.05 -31.92
N GLU A 3 -45.40 -7.35 -32.54
CA GLU A 3 -44.06 -7.89 -32.72
C GLU A 3 -43.27 -7.98 -31.41
N ALA A 4 -42.69 -9.16 -31.15
CA ALA A 4 -41.61 -9.28 -30.18
C ALA A 4 -40.36 -8.65 -30.80
N VAL A 5 -39.84 -7.59 -30.20
CA VAL A 5 -38.59 -6.94 -30.65
C VAL A 5 -37.43 -7.89 -30.34
N GLN A 6 -37.10 -8.74 -31.32
CA GLN A 6 -35.95 -9.63 -31.27
C GLN A 6 -34.67 -8.80 -31.47
N ILE A 7 -34.13 -8.28 -30.37
CA ILE A 7 -32.85 -7.56 -30.37
C ILE A 7 -31.74 -8.55 -30.69
N ASP A 8 -31.22 -8.51 -31.91
CA ASP A 8 -30.04 -9.27 -32.32
C ASP A 8 -28.78 -8.62 -31.73
N ILE A 9 -28.09 -9.33 -30.83
CA ILE A 9 -26.93 -8.80 -30.10
C ILE A 9 -25.64 -9.19 -30.84
N ASN A 10 -25.50 -8.66 -32.06
CA ASN A 10 -24.32 -8.80 -32.90
C ASN A 10 -23.86 -7.41 -33.40
N GLY A 11 -23.22 -6.64 -32.50
CA GLY A 11 -22.70 -5.30 -32.81
C GLY A 11 -21.90 -4.70 -31.65
N ASP A 12 -20.92 -3.86 -31.97
CA ASP A 12 -19.97 -3.29 -31.01
C ASP A 12 -20.61 -2.15 -30.18
N ASN A 13 -21.26 -2.52 -29.07
CA ASN A 13 -21.96 -1.60 -28.19
C ASN A 13 -20.99 -0.74 -27.36
N ASN A 14 -20.68 0.44 -27.90
CA ASN A 14 -19.58 1.33 -27.55
C ASN A 14 -19.72 2.09 -26.19
N GLY A 15 -20.21 1.43 -25.14
CA GLY A 15 -20.29 2.04 -23.80
C GLY A 15 -21.15 1.38 -22.73
N THR A 16 -21.73 0.19 -22.93
CA THR A 16 -22.64 -0.45 -21.96
C THR A 16 -22.16 -1.81 -21.45
N VAL A 17 -22.47 -2.11 -20.19
CA VAL A 17 -22.22 -3.42 -19.55
C VAL A 17 -23.40 -3.85 -18.69
N LEU A 18 -23.66 -5.15 -18.60
CA LEU A 18 -24.72 -5.76 -17.79
C LEU A 18 -24.15 -6.15 -16.42
N VAL A 19 -24.78 -5.70 -15.33
CA VAL A 19 -24.27 -5.82 -13.97
C VAL A 19 -25.37 -6.34 -13.03
N GLY A 20 -25.17 -7.53 -12.47
CA GLY A 20 -26.30 -8.23 -11.84
C GLY A 20 -27.32 -8.70 -12.90
N ASP A 21 -28.46 -9.20 -12.46
CA ASP A 21 -29.53 -9.57 -13.42
C ASP A 21 -30.30 -8.34 -13.94
N ASN A 22 -30.32 -7.23 -13.19
CA ASN A 22 -31.27 -6.13 -13.36
C ASN A 22 -30.65 -4.75 -13.68
N ASN A 23 -29.33 -4.60 -13.85
CA ASN A 23 -28.72 -3.29 -14.10
C ASN A 23 -27.95 -3.24 -15.41
N ILE A 24 -28.03 -2.09 -16.09
CA ILE A 24 -27.11 -1.71 -17.18
C ILE A 24 -26.29 -0.52 -16.67
N VAL A 25 -24.97 -0.58 -16.87
CA VAL A 25 -24.06 0.54 -16.58
C VAL A 25 -23.63 1.16 -17.90
N HIS A 26 -24.00 2.42 -18.10
CA HIS A 26 -23.67 3.25 -19.26
C HIS A 26 -22.49 4.15 -18.91
N TYR A 27 -21.42 4.06 -19.68
CA TYR A 27 -20.23 4.91 -19.55
C TYR A 27 -20.27 6.00 -20.62
N THR A 28 -20.73 7.20 -20.26
CA THR A 28 -20.78 8.38 -21.14
C THR A 28 -19.52 9.23 -21.03
N ASP A 29 -19.32 10.17 -21.95
CA ASP A 29 -18.19 11.10 -21.89
C ASP A 29 -18.26 11.98 -20.63
N GLY A 30 -17.42 11.62 -19.65
CA GLY A 30 -17.26 12.33 -18.39
C GLY A 30 -18.04 11.78 -17.18
N ARG A 31 -18.96 10.81 -17.35
CA ARG A 31 -19.74 10.20 -16.24
C ARG A 31 -20.20 8.76 -16.51
N THR A 32 -20.21 7.95 -15.46
CA THR A 32 -20.87 6.64 -15.43
C THR A 32 -22.28 6.73 -14.83
N ILE A 33 -23.26 6.11 -15.50
CA ILE A 33 -24.69 6.12 -15.15
C ILE A 33 -25.18 4.68 -15.01
N VAL A 34 -25.97 4.39 -13.98
CA VAL A 34 -26.61 3.08 -13.78
C VAL A 34 -28.10 3.21 -14.08
N THR A 35 -28.64 2.29 -14.87
CA THR A 35 -30.07 2.18 -15.22
C THR A 35 -30.57 0.77 -14.91
N GLU A 36 -31.89 0.64 -14.71
CA GLU A 36 -32.53 -0.65 -14.51
C GLU A 36 -32.86 -1.33 -15.84
N ARG A 37 -32.75 -2.65 -15.88
CA ARG A 37 -33.10 -3.52 -17.00
C ARG A 37 -34.35 -4.31 -16.65
N GLU A 38 -35.40 -4.14 -17.45
CA GLU A 38 -36.55 -5.05 -17.43
C GLU A 38 -36.18 -6.39 -18.09
N GLY A 39 -36.47 -7.51 -17.42
CA GLY A 39 -36.29 -8.84 -17.98
C GLY A 39 -35.91 -9.92 -16.95
N GLY A 40 -35.86 -11.17 -17.40
CA GLY A 40 -35.34 -12.29 -16.60
C GLY A 40 -33.81 -12.32 -16.53
N PRO A 41 -33.22 -13.24 -15.75
CA PRO A 41 -31.76 -13.38 -15.59
C PRO A 41 -31.01 -13.43 -16.91
N VAL A 42 -29.80 -12.85 -16.93
CA VAL A 42 -29.02 -12.77 -18.18
C VAL A 42 -28.69 -14.18 -18.69
N PRO A 43 -28.99 -14.49 -19.97
CA PRO A 43 -28.63 -15.77 -20.58
C PRO A 43 -27.12 -15.80 -20.84
N VAL A 44 -26.47 -16.89 -20.43
CA VAL A 44 -25.05 -17.15 -20.69
C VAL A 44 -24.87 -18.61 -21.09
N ARG A 45 -23.99 -18.85 -22.07
CA ARG A 45 -23.73 -20.18 -22.61
C ARG A 45 -22.44 -20.72 -21.99
N LYS A 46 -22.46 -21.89 -21.37
CA LYS A 46 -21.21 -22.55 -20.94
C LYS A 46 -20.44 -22.96 -22.21
N ARG A 47 -19.13 -22.73 -22.25
CA ARG A 47 -18.28 -23.26 -23.33
C ARG A 47 -18.16 -24.79 -23.21
N GLU A 48 -17.94 -25.47 -24.32
CA GLU A 48 -17.81 -26.95 -24.35
C GLU A 48 -16.56 -27.42 -23.60
N ARG A 49 -15.46 -26.70 -23.80
CA ARG A 49 -14.26 -26.69 -22.95
C ARG A 49 -13.97 -25.25 -22.54
N PRO A 50 -13.33 -25.00 -21.37
CA PRO A 50 -12.82 -23.68 -21.04
C PRO A 50 -11.81 -23.17 -22.09
N ASP A 51 -11.69 -21.85 -22.18
CA ASP A 51 -10.52 -21.22 -22.79
C ASP A 51 -9.29 -21.50 -21.90
N PRO A 52 -8.24 -22.16 -22.40
CA PRO A 52 -7.09 -22.57 -21.59
C PRO A 52 -6.16 -21.40 -21.21
N ARG A 53 -6.44 -20.16 -21.64
CA ARG A 53 -5.79 -18.88 -21.28
C ARG A 53 -4.32 -19.01 -20.85
N PHE A 54 -3.40 -18.95 -21.83
CA PHE A 54 -1.95 -18.91 -21.57
C PHE A 54 -1.41 -20.14 -20.82
N LEU A 55 -1.93 -21.34 -21.11
CA LEU A 55 -1.32 -22.61 -20.68
C LEU A 55 0.18 -22.61 -21.07
N PRO A 56 1.12 -22.61 -20.11
CA PRO A 56 2.53 -22.35 -20.41
C PRO A 56 3.16 -23.38 -21.35
N GLU A 57 4.15 -22.94 -22.12
CA GLU A 57 5.03 -23.84 -22.87
C GLU A 57 5.69 -24.86 -21.93
N SER A 58 5.93 -26.07 -22.42
CA SER A 58 6.56 -27.08 -21.59
C SER A 58 8.04 -26.74 -21.37
N ALA A 59 8.34 -26.22 -20.18
CA ALA A 59 9.64 -26.47 -19.57
C ALA A 59 9.92 -28.00 -19.57
N GLY A 60 11.21 -28.37 -19.59
CA GLY A 60 11.63 -29.76 -19.56
C GLY A 60 11.37 -30.46 -18.23
N SER A 61 12.08 -31.57 -18.00
CA SER A 61 12.09 -32.26 -16.70
C SER A 61 12.52 -31.31 -15.57
N LEU A 62 11.70 -31.16 -14.53
CA LEU A 62 12.02 -30.34 -13.36
C LEU A 62 12.97 -31.08 -12.40
N ILE A 63 14.24 -30.66 -12.38
CA ILE A 63 15.27 -31.21 -11.49
C ILE A 63 14.85 -31.03 -10.01
N GLY A 64 14.93 -32.11 -9.23
CA GLY A 64 14.69 -32.12 -7.78
C GLY A 64 13.24 -31.94 -7.31
N ARG A 65 12.24 -31.98 -8.20
CA ARG A 65 10.83 -31.66 -7.86
C ARG A 65 9.83 -32.83 -7.89
N ASP A 66 10.27 -34.06 -8.14
CA ASP A 66 9.36 -35.22 -8.26
C ASP A 66 8.49 -35.47 -7.02
N ARG A 67 9.05 -35.28 -5.81
CA ARG A 67 8.31 -35.43 -4.54
C ARG A 67 7.26 -34.34 -4.34
N ASP A 68 7.61 -33.11 -4.71
CA ASP A 68 6.71 -31.94 -4.65
C ASP A 68 5.53 -32.13 -5.62
N LEU A 69 5.83 -32.54 -6.85
CA LEU A 69 4.84 -32.86 -7.89
C LEU A 69 3.94 -34.03 -7.47
N ALA A 70 4.49 -35.15 -6.97
CA ALA A 70 3.71 -36.29 -6.53
C ALA A 70 2.72 -35.94 -5.39
N ARG A 71 3.15 -35.08 -4.45
CA ARG A 71 2.32 -34.58 -3.36
C ARG A 71 1.17 -33.68 -3.86
N VAL A 72 1.45 -32.76 -4.78
CA VAL A 72 0.41 -31.90 -5.39
C VAL A 72 -0.60 -32.73 -6.20
N ARG A 73 -0.13 -33.70 -7.01
CA ARG A 73 -1.01 -34.61 -7.76
C ARG A 73 -1.92 -35.43 -6.85
N GLY A 74 -1.40 -35.93 -5.73
CA GLY A 74 -2.16 -36.69 -4.74
C GLY A 74 -3.35 -35.89 -4.20
N TRP A 75 -3.11 -34.68 -3.71
CA TRP A 75 -4.17 -33.80 -3.19
C TRP A 75 -5.18 -33.36 -4.27
N LEU A 76 -4.72 -33.04 -5.48
CA LEU A 76 -5.62 -32.65 -6.57
C LEU A 76 -6.52 -33.82 -7.04
N ALA A 77 -6.11 -35.08 -6.83
CA ALA A 77 -6.96 -36.24 -7.10
C ALA A 77 -8.12 -36.37 -6.10
N GLU A 78 -7.98 -35.86 -4.86
CA GLU A 78 -9.04 -35.87 -3.85
C GLU A 78 -10.19 -34.88 -4.19
N ARG A 79 -9.89 -33.80 -4.93
CA ARG A 79 -10.82 -32.73 -5.36
C ARG A 79 -11.68 -32.12 -4.24
N SER A 80 -11.22 -32.26 -3.00
CA SER A 80 -11.91 -31.89 -1.76
C SER A 80 -11.55 -30.48 -1.27
N ALA A 81 -10.30 -30.07 -1.48
CA ALA A 81 -9.71 -28.85 -0.90
C ALA A 81 -8.80 -28.12 -1.91
N PRO A 82 -8.64 -26.79 -1.77
CA PRO A 82 -7.69 -26.02 -2.56
C PRO A 82 -6.22 -26.36 -2.18
N VAL A 83 -5.33 -26.29 -3.17
CA VAL A 83 -3.89 -26.51 -3.00
C VAL A 83 -3.12 -25.21 -3.19
N LEU A 84 -2.28 -24.83 -2.23
CA LEU A 84 -1.38 -23.67 -2.30
C LEU A 84 0.09 -24.10 -2.28
N VAL A 85 0.82 -23.74 -3.33
CA VAL A 85 2.28 -23.77 -3.39
C VAL A 85 2.80 -22.37 -3.02
N HIS A 86 3.53 -22.25 -1.91
CA HIS A 86 4.06 -20.96 -1.45
C HIS A 86 5.56 -21.01 -1.13
N GLY A 87 6.20 -19.85 -1.11
CA GLY A 87 7.65 -19.70 -0.92
C GLY A 87 8.20 -18.46 -1.62
N PRO A 88 9.50 -18.15 -1.49
CA PRO A 88 10.08 -16.89 -1.99
C PRO A 88 9.99 -16.72 -3.53
N PRO A 89 10.17 -15.49 -4.03
CA PRO A 89 10.30 -15.24 -5.49
C PRO A 89 11.52 -15.97 -6.07
N GLY A 90 11.33 -16.74 -7.15
CA GLY A 90 12.43 -17.49 -7.81
C GLY A 90 12.68 -18.91 -7.29
N ILE A 91 11.88 -19.40 -6.33
CA ILE A 91 12.01 -20.75 -5.74
C ILE A 91 11.47 -21.91 -6.62
N GLY A 92 10.82 -21.57 -7.74
CA GLY A 92 10.28 -22.53 -8.71
C GLY A 92 8.78 -22.79 -8.66
N LYS A 93 7.98 -22.00 -7.92
CA LYS A 93 6.51 -22.18 -7.78
C LYS A 93 5.81 -22.33 -9.13
N SER A 94 6.02 -21.36 -10.01
CA SER A 94 5.41 -21.27 -11.35
C SER A 94 5.78 -22.45 -12.24
N ALA A 95 6.98 -23.02 -12.08
CA ALA A 95 7.39 -24.23 -12.78
C ALA A 95 6.60 -25.47 -12.30
N VAL A 96 6.42 -25.63 -10.98
CA VAL A 96 5.57 -26.69 -10.40
C VAL A 96 4.13 -26.56 -10.87
N LEU A 97 3.56 -25.35 -10.83
CA LEU A 97 2.22 -25.04 -11.33
C LEU A 97 2.07 -25.36 -12.83
N SER A 98 2.98 -24.84 -13.66
CA SER A 98 3.01 -25.09 -15.11
C SER A 98 3.07 -26.58 -15.44
N ARG A 99 3.92 -27.35 -14.72
CA ARG A 99 4.08 -28.78 -14.96
C ARG A 99 2.81 -29.57 -14.61
N VAL A 100 2.16 -29.26 -13.49
CA VAL A 100 0.90 -29.91 -13.09
C VAL A 100 -0.25 -29.52 -14.03
N ALA A 101 -0.35 -28.25 -14.41
CA ALA A 101 -1.33 -27.78 -15.38
C ALA A 101 -1.17 -28.48 -16.74
N ARG A 102 0.07 -28.64 -17.20
CA ARG A 102 0.38 -29.28 -18.48
C ARG A 102 0.09 -30.78 -18.46
N GLU A 103 0.48 -31.49 -17.40
CA GLU A 103 0.17 -32.92 -17.24
C GLU A 103 -1.35 -33.19 -17.19
N ALA A 104 -2.14 -32.33 -16.57
CA ALA A 104 -3.59 -32.45 -16.57
C ALA A 104 -4.20 -32.21 -17.96
N ALA A 105 -3.71 -31.19 -18.69
CA ALA A 105 -4.15 -30.90 -20.06
C ALA A 105 -3.75 -32.02 -21.05
N ASP A 106 -2.53 -32.55 -20.93
CA ASP A 106 -2.02 -33.67 -21.73
C ASP A 106 -2.80 -34.98 -21.42
N ALA A 107 -3.30 -35.14 -20.19
CA ALA A 107 -4.22 -36.22 -19.80
C ALA A 107 -5.67 -36.01 -20.27
N GLY A 108 -5.98 -34.86 -20.89
CA GLY A 108 -7.29 -34.54 -21.45
C GLY A 108 -8.29 -33.92 -20.46
N GLU A 109 -7.84 -33.45 -19.29
CA GLU A 109 -8.68 -32.67 -18.38
C GLU A 109 -8.95 -31.25 -18.90
N ASP A 110 -10.10 -30.69 -18.52
CA ASP A 110 -10.35 -29.25 -18.67
C ASP A 110 -9.42 -28.48 -17.71
N VAL A 111 -8.54 -27.62 -18.26
CA VAL A 111 -7.61 -26.79 -17.48
C VAL A 111 -7.80 -25.32 -17.83
N VAL A 112 -7.82 -24.44 -16.83
CA VAL A 112 -7.74 -22.99 -16.98
C VAL A 112 -6.49 -22.51 -16.25
N TYR A 113 -5.49 -22.01 -16.98
CA TYR A 113 -4.36 -21.29 -16.38
C TYR A 113 -4.71 -19.80 -16.30
N LEU A 114 -4.25 -19.12 -15.25
CA LEU A 114 -4.36 -17.66 -15.10
C LEU A 114 -3.10 -17.13 -14.40
N SER A 115 -2.58 -16.01 -14.90
CA SER A 115 -1.58 -15.21 -14.17
C SER A 115 -2.30 -14.27 -13.22
N GLY A 116 -2.32 -14.59 -11.92
CA GLY A 116 -2.77 -13.68 -10.87
C GLY A 116 -1.83 -12.49 -10.64
N ALA A 117 -0.59 -12.57 -11.16
CA ALA A 117 0.44 -11.56 -10.99
C ALA A 117 -0.02 -10.17 -11.49
N GLY A 118 -0.27 -9.26 -10.54
CA GLY A 118 -0.68 -7.88 -10.82
C GLY A 118 -2.19 -7.65 -10.99
N LEU A 119 -3.02 -8.70 -10.88
CA LEU A 119 -4.48 -8.58 -10.96
C LEU A 119 -5.12 -8.48 -9.56
N GLU A 120 -6.20 -7.70 -9.49
CA GLU A 120 -7.10 -7.68 -8.33
C GLU A 120 -8.01 -8.91 -8.35
N THR A 121 -8.50 -9.35 -7.19
CA THR A 121 -9.22 -10.64 -7.09
C THR A 121 -10.55 -10.65 -7.83
N GLU A 122 -11.26 -9.51 -7.86
CA GLU A 122 -12.49 -9.36 -8.65
C GLU A 122 -12.23 -9.56 -10.15
N ASP A 123 -11.06 -9.14 -10.63
CA ASP A 123 -10.68 -9.29 -12.04
C ASP A 123 -10.28 -10.74 -12.35
N ILE A 124 -9.54 -11.41 -11.45
CA ILE A 124 -9.21 -12.85 -11.58
C ILE A 124 -10.49 -13.70 -11.63
N VAL A 125 -11.47 -13.38 -10.78
CA VAL A 125 -12.78 -14.06 -10.76
C VAL A 125 -13.57 -13.83 -12.05
N GLN A 126 -13.54 -12.62 -12.60
CA GLN A 126 -14.15 -12.29 -13.88
C GLN A 126 -13.43 -12.95 -15.07
N GLU A 127 -12.10 -12.96 -15.08
CA GLU A 127 -11.27 -13.67 -16.07
C GLU A 127 -11.63 -15.16 -16.16
N LEU A 128 -11.76 -15.81 -14.99
CA LEU A 128 -12.12 -17.22 -14.88
C LEU A 128 -13.57 -17.49 -15.36
N PHE A 129 -14.49 -16.58 -15.06
CA PHE A 129 -15.87 -16.67 -15.56
C PHE A 129 -15.92 -16.58 -17.10
N GLU A 130 -15.24 -15.59 -17.69
CA GLU A 130 -15.11 -15.40 -19.14
C GLU A 130 -14.39 -16.58 -19.83
N ALA A 131 -13.45 -17.24 -19.14
CA ALA A 131 -12.78 -18.44 -19.64
C ALA A 131 -13.72 -19.66 -19.69
N CYS A 132 -14.72 -19.74 -18.79
CA CYS A 132 -15.67 -20.85 -18.74
C CYS A 132 -16.98 -20.61 -19.51
N TYR A 133 -17.33 -19.34 -19.74
CA TYR A 133 -18.61 -18.91 -20.31
C TYR A 133 -18.46 -17.99 -21.51
N ASP A 134 -19.48 -18.02 -22.35
CA ASP A 134 -19.76 -17.06 -23.40
C ASP A 134 -20.78 -16.07 -22.85
N SER A 135 -20.28 -14.88 -22.49
CA SER A 135 -20.95 -13.89 -21.64
C SER A 135 -20.50 -12.44 -21.97
N PRO A 136 -20.62 -11.98 -23.22
CA PRO A 136 -20.11 -10.68 -23.66
C PRO A 136 -20.72 -9.53 -22.85
N GLY A 137 -19.87 -8.78 -22.16
CA GLY A 137 -20.27 -7.58 -21.42
C GLY A 137 -21.05 -7.82 -20.12
N TYR A 138 -21.08 -9.04 -19.58
CA TYR A 138 -21.82 -9.38 -18.36
C TYR A 138 -20.92 -9.63 -17.14
N LEU A 139 -21.25 -8.97 -16.03
CA LEU A 139 -20.66 -9.14 -14.70
C LEU A 139 -21.72 -9.80 -13.77
N PRO A 140 -21.61 -11.11 -13.47
CA PRO A 140 -22.62 -11.83 -12.71
C PRO A 140 -22.62 -11.48 -11.22
N PRO A 141 -23.79 -11.46 -10.54
CA PRO A 141 -23.87 -11.29 -9.09
C PRO A 141 -23.36 -12.56 -8.38
N PRO A 142 -22.73 -12.49 -7.18
CA PRO A 142 -21.99 -13.62 -6.60
C PRO A 142 -22.80 -14.91 -6.44
N LYS A 143 -24.08 -14.83 -6.07
CA LYS A 143 -25.00 -15.99 -5.98
C LYS A 143 -25.19 -16.70 -7.32
N ARG A 144 -25.26 -15.94 -8.42
CA ARG A 144 -25.43 -16.44 -9.79
C ARG A 144 -24.12 -16.97 -10.34
N LEU A 145 -23.01 -16.27 -10.10
CA LEU A 145 -21.65 -16.74 -10.41
C LEU A 145 -21.40 -18.11 -9.76
N ARG A 146 -21.64 -18.25 -8.46
CA ARG A 146 -21.52 -19.49 -7.69
C ARG A 146 -22.38 -20.62 -8.27
N GLN A 147 -23.61 -20.33 -8.70
CA GLN A 147 -24.51 -21.28 -9.37
C GLN A 147 -24.00 -21.74 -10.74
N LEU A 148 -23.31 -20.87 -11.48
CA LEU A 148 -22.73 -21.17 -12.79
C LEU A 148 -21.43 -21.96 -12.64
N MET A 149 -20.48 -21.43 -11.86
CA MET A 149 -19.17 -22.04 -11.61
C MET A 149 -19.26 -23.39 -10.89
N GLY A 150 -20.31 -23.66 -10.12
CA GLY A 150 -20.62 -25.00 -9.60
C GLY A 150 -20.85 -26.08 -10.68
N LYS A 151 -21.05 -25.69 -11.95
CA LYS A 151 -21.17 -26.56 -13.14
C LYS A 151 -19.89 -26.65 -13.98
N VAL A 152 -18.83 -25.94 -13.58
CA VAL A 152 -17.47 -26.13 -14.10
C VAL A 152 -16.86 -27.34 -13.38
N ARG A 153 -16.02 -28.11 -14.08
CA ARG A 153 -15.33 -29.31 -13.57
C ARG A 153 -13.91 -29.34 -14.15
N ALA A 154 -13.21 -28.23 -13.97
CA ALA A 154 -11.86 -27.99 -14.48
C ALA A 154 -10.84 -27.95 -13.34
N LEU A 155 -9.56 -28.12 -13.68
CA LEU A 155 -8.44 -27.67 -12.85
C LEU A 155 -8.18 -26.19 -13.14
N VAL A 156 -8.35 -25.34 -12.14
CA VAL A 156 -8.03 -23.91 -12.21
C VAL A 156 -6.68 -23.70 -11.55
N VAL A 157 -5.74 -23.10 -12.29
CA VAL A 157 -4.37 -22.84 -11.84
C VAL A 157 -4.12 -21.34 -11.87
N ILE A 158 -3.82 -20.73 -10.72
CA ILE A 158 -3.60 -19.29 -10.59
C ILE A 158 -2.18 -19.05 -10.06
N ASP A 159 -1.33 -18.50 -10.91
CA ASP A 159 0.10 -18.30 -10.67
C ASP A 159 0.39 -16.83 -10.30
N GLY A 160 1.12 -16.61 -9.20
CA GLY A 160 1.43 -15.28 -8.67
C GLY A 160 0.24 -14.56 -8.02
N TYR A 161 -0.63 -15.27 -7.30
CA TYR A 161 -1.69 -14.65 -6.49
C TYR A 161 -1.11 -14.02 -5.22
N GLU A 162 -1.18 -12.68 -5.11
CA GLU A 162 -0.66 -11.92 -3.97
C GLU A 162 -1.77 -11.09 -3.27
N GLY A 163 -3.01 -11.58 -3.31
CA GLY A 163 -4.15 -11.02 -2.58
C GLY A 163 -4.22 -11.43 -1.11
N THR A 164 -5.12 -10.81 -0.34
CA THR A 164 -5.33 -11.14 1.09
C THR A 164 -6.08 -12.46 1.29
N ALA A 165 -6.04 -13.02 2.50
CA ALA A 165 -6.82 -14.21 2.85
C ALA A 165 -8.34 -14.00 2.67
N GLU A 166 -8.89 -12.84 3.04
CA GLU A 166 -10.30 -12.48 2.85
C GLU A 166 -10.67 -12.37 1.34
N SER A 167 -9.77 -11.85 0.51
CA SER A 167 -9.95 -11.90 -0.95
C SER A 167 -9.87 -13.34 -1.48
N LEU A 168 -9.00 -14.18 -0.92
CA LEU A 168 -8.90 -15.59 -1.30
C LEU A 168 -10.16 -16.38 -0.94
N GLU A 169 -10.81 -16.09 0.20
CA GLU A 169 -12.13 -16.64 0.53
C GLU A 169 -13.16 -16.30 -0.56
N ARG A 170 -13.19 -15.05 -1.06
CA ARG A 170 -14.07 -14.64 -2.16
C ARG A 170 -13.78 -15.37 -3.48
N LEU A 171 -12.52 -15.73 -3.75
CA LEU A 171 -12.10 -16.53 -4.91
C LEU A 171 -12.51 -18.01 -4.76
N LEU A 172 -12.39 -18.59 -3.57
CA LEU A 172 -12.89 -19.94 -3.25
C LEU A 172 -14.42 -20.01 -3.39
N ASP A 173 -15.12 -19.01 -2.85
CA ASP A 173 -16.59 -18.87 -2.95
C ASP A 173 -17.10 -18.79 -4.39
N ALA A 174 -16.29 -18.22 -5.30
CA ALA A 174 -16.56 -18.13 -6.73
C ALA A 174 -16.27 -19.43 -7.50
N THR A 175 -15.52 -20.38 -6.94
CA THR A 175 -14.99 -21.56 -7.66
C THR A 175 -15.47 -22.95 -7.16
N PRO A 176 -16.70 -23.12 -6.62
CA PRO A 176 -17.10 -24.31 -5.84
C PRO A 176 -17.26 -25.63 -6.63
N GLY A 177 -16.94 -25.65 -7.93
CA GLY A 177 -16.99 -26.84 -8.78
C GLY A 177 -15.63 -27.27 -9.35
N ALA A 178 -14.58 -26.47 -9.13
CA ALA A 178 -13.26 -26.67 -9.73
C ALA A 178 -12.25 -27.21 -8.71
N GLY A 179 -11.26 -27.97 -9.18
CA GLY A 179 -10.03 -28.16 -8.42
C GLY A 179 -9.19 -26.90 -8.52
N LEU A 180 -8.63 -26.39 -7.41
CA LEU A 180 -7.91 -25.12 -7.39
C LEU A 180 -6.46 -25.30 -6.96
N LEU A 181 -5.52 -24.85 -7.80
CA LEU A 181 -4.08 -24.82 -7.53
C LEU A 181 -3.58 -23.37 -7.57
N LEU A 182 -2.92 -22.93 -6.51
CA LEU A 182 -2.50 -21.55 -6.29
C LEU A 182 -0.98 -21.45 -6.12
N GLY A 183 -0.38 -20.42 -6.69
CA GLY A 183 1.02 -20.03 -6.46
C GLY A 183 1.09 -18.64 -5.84
N SER A 184 1.74 -18.49 -4.68
CA SER A 184 1.85 -17.20 -3.97
C SER A 184 3.22 -17.04 -3.27
N THR A 185 3.65 -15.83 -2.96
CA THR A 185 4.73 -15.64 -1.97
C THR A 185 4.25 -15.94 -0.55
N GLN A 186 2.95 -15.76 -0.27
CA GLN A 186 2.37 -15.80 1.07
C GLN A 186 1.68 -17.13 1.40
N ARG A 187 1.61 -17.47 2.69
CA ARG A 187 0.84 -18.63 3.19
C ARG A 187 -0.61 -18.21 3.50
N LEU A 188 -1.43 -18.18 2.45
CA LEU A 188 -2.79 -17.61 2.50
C LEU A 188 -3.90 -18.61 2.90
N LEU A 189 -3.71 -19.92 2.71
CA LEU A 189 -4.71 -20.92 3.09
C LEU A 189 -4.67 -21.27 4.59
N GLY A 190 -5.86 -21.43 5.16
CA GLY A 190 -6.11 -21.95 6.51
C GLY A 190 -5.98 -23.48 6.62
N ALA A 191 -6.55 -24.06 7.67
CA ALA A 191 -6.43 -25.50 7.97
C ALA A 191 -7.18 -26.42 6.98
N GLU A 192 -8.26 -25.93 6.37
CA GLU A 192 -9.07 -26.64 5.36
C GLU A 192 -8.37 -26.78 3.99
N GLY A 193 -7.18 -26.18 3.81
CA GLY A 193 -6.46 -26.15 2.53
C GLY A 193 -5.12 -26.89 2.58
N HIS A 194 -4.77 -27.55 1.48
CA HIS A 194 -3.47 -28.21 1.37
C HIS A 194 -2.36 -27.20 1.06
N VAL A 195 -1.31 -27.19 1.88
CA VAL A 195 -0.21 -26.21 1.77
C VAL A 195 1.13 -26.92 1.52
N LEU A 196 1.78 -26.58 0.41
CA LEU A 196 3.15 -26.96 0.07
C LEU A 196 4.08 -25.75 0.23
N PRO A 197 4.88 -25.68 1.32
CA PRO A 197 6.02 -24.77 1.37
C PRO A 197 7.12 -25.30 0.44
N LEU A 198 7.48 -24.52 -0.59
CA LEU A 198 8.51 -24.87 -1.56
C LEU A 198 9.85 -24.28 -1.11
N GLY A 199 10.78 -25.13 -0.68
CA GLY A 199 12.14 -24.76 -0.27
C GLY A 199 13.17 -24.82 -1.40
N GLY A 200 14.44 -24.55 -1.08
CA GLY A 200 15.56 -24.71 -2.01
C GLY A 200 15.73 -26.16 -2.49
N LEU A 201 16.48 -26.33 -3.58
CA LEU A 201 16.88 -27.64 -4.08
C LEU A 201 17.90 -28.31 -3.15
N THR A 202 18.01 -29.65 -3.20
CA THR A 202 19.10 -30.35 -2.50
C THR A 202 20.45 -29.99 -3.11
N GLU A 203 21.57 -30.19 -2.40
CA GLU A 203 22.90 -29.91 -2.98
C GLU A 203 23.12 -30.68 -4.31
N ALA A 204 22.66 -31.94 -4.39
CA ALA A 204 22.76 -32.72 -5.61
C ALA A 204 21.95 -32.10 -6.76
N ASP A 205 20.68 -31.77 -6.52
CA ASP A 205 19.79 -31.17 -7.53
C ASP A 205 20.25 -29.77 -7.95
N ALA A 206 20.73 -28.95 -7.01
CA ALA A 206 21.28 -27.62 -7.24
C ALA A 206 22.55 -27.69 -8.11
N VAL A 207 23.45 -28.62 -7.80
CA VAL A 207 24.68 -28.86 -8.59
C VAL A 207 24.33 -29.39 -9.98
N THR A 208 23.33 -30.27 -10.11
CA THR A 208 22.86 -30.75 -11.42
C THR A 208 22.30 -29.60 -12.25
N LEU A 209 21.38 -28.80 -11.70
CA LEU A 209 20.79 -27.63 -12.38
C LEU A 209 21.88 -26.65 -12.85
N THR A 210 22.76 -26.24 -11.94
CA THR A 210 23.86 -25.30 -12.24
C THR A 210 24.81 -25.86 -13.28
N THR A 211 25.18 -27.15 -13.17
CA THR A 211 26.07 -27.81 -14.14
C THR A 211 25.45 -27.86 -15.52
N THR A 212 24.20 -28.31 -15.65
CA THR A 212 23.47 -28.38 -16.94
C THR A 212 23.42 -27.01 -17.62
N GLU A 213 23.13 -25.95 -16.87
CA GLU A 213 23.03 -24.58 -17.40
C GLU A 213 24.40 -23.96 -17.75
N VAL A 214 25.46 -24.28 -17.01
CA VAL A 214 26.83 -23.84 -17.34
C VAL A 214 27.37 -24.54 -18.59
N VAL A 215 27.02 -25.82 -18.82
CA VAL A 215 27.54 -26.59 -19.97
C VAL A 215 26.68 -26.52 -21.23
N ALA A 216 25.46 -25.98 -21.18
CA ALA A 216 24.50 -25.99 -22.28
C ALA A 216 25.08 -25.51 -23.62
N ASP A 217 25.91 -24.45 -23.60
CA ASP A 217 26.54 -23.86 -24.78
C ASP A 217 28.07 -24.10 -24.83
N ARG A 218 28.63 -24.92 -23.92
CA ARG A 218 30.09 -25.01 -23.69
C ARG A 218 30.71 -26.26 -24.31
N ALA A 219 31.61 -26.05 -25.28
CA ALA A 219 32.45 -27.10 -25.85
C ALA A 219 33.59 -27.53 -24.90
N GLY A 220 33.27 -28.19 -23.78
CA GLY A 220 34.27 -28.74 -22.86
C GLY A 220 33.71 -29.36 -21.57
N VAL A 221 34.49 -30.25 -20.96
CA VAL A 221 34.15 -30.87 -19.66
C VAL A 221 34.70 -30.00 -18.52
N LEU A 222 33.87 -29.72 -17.51
CA LEU A 222 34.26 -28.96 -16.32
C LEU A 222 35.45 -29.59 -15.59
N SER A 223 36.42 -28.79 -15.16
CA SER A 223 37.55 -29.24 -14.34
C SER A 223 37.11 -29.73 -12.95
N GLY A 224 38.01 -30.39 -12.21
CA GLY A 224 37.73 -30.78 -10.82
C GLY A 224 37.53 -29.58 -9.88
N GLU A 225 38.20 -28.47 -10.19
CA GLU A 225 38.13 -27.19 -9.48
C GLU A 225 36.83 -26.45 -9.80
N GLU A 226 36.43 -26.38 -11.07
CA GLU A 226 35.13 -25.82 -11.49
C GLU A 226 33.96 -26.57 -10.84
N ARG A 227 34.08 -27.90 -10.72
CA ARG A 227 33.11 -28.74 -9.99
C ARG A 227 33.17 -28.57 -8.47
N ALA A 228 34.24 -28.02 -7.90
CA ALA A 228 34.29 -27.63 -6.48
C ALA A 228 33.61 -26.27 -6.28
N ALA A 229 33.99 -25.29 -7.10
CA ALA A 229 33.42 -23.94 -7.13
C ALA A 229 31.89 -23.95 -7.30
N ILE A 230 31.34 -24.76 -8.21
CA ILE A 230 29.88 -24.90 -8.39
C ILE A 230 29.21 -25.50 -7.13
N ARG A 231 29.83 -26.45 -6.43
CA ARG A 231 29.29 -27.01 -5.18
C ARG A 231 29.27 -25.99 -4.05
N GLU A 232 30.32 -25.19 -3.93
CA GLU A 232 30.43 -24.13 -2.94
C GLU A 232 29.36 -23.04 -3.17
N LEU A 233 29.23 -22.56 -4.41
CA LEU A 233 28.16 -21.67 -4.83
C LEU A 233 26.76 -22.26 -4.53
N CYS A 234 26.52 -23.55 -4.80
CA CYS A 234 25.24 -24.19 -4.54
C CYS A 234 24.85 -24.19 -3.05
N ARG A 235 25.82 -24.31 -2.15
CA ARG A 235 25.63 -24.18 -0.69
C ARG A 235 25.39 -22.73 -0.29
N ALA A 236 26.21 -21.79 -0.78
CA ALA A 236 26.05 -20.37 -0.50
C ALA A 236 24.67 -19.83 -0.94
N ALA A 237 24.20 -20.27 -2.11
CA ALA A 237 22.86 -19.96 -2.63
C ALA A 237 21.72 -20.74 -1.95
N ASN A 238 22.01 -21.63 -0.98
CA ASN A 238 21.02 -22.49 -0.30
C ASN A 238 20.07 -23.23 -1.27
N GLY A 239 20.60 -23.66 -2.42
CA GLY A 239 19.82 -24.33 -3.48
C GLY A 239 18.76 -23.46 -4.17
N HIS A 240 18.82 -22.13 -4.08
CA HIS A 240 17.80 -21.21 -4.61
C HIS A 240 17.83 -21.11 -6.16
N PRO A 241 16.84 -21.67 -6.90
CA PRO A 241 16.95 -21.92 -8.34
C PRO A 241 17.29 -20.68 -9.19
N ARG A 242 16.55 -19.57 -9.04
CA ARG A 242 16.84 -18.33 -9.80
C ARG A 242 18.29 -17.86 -9.62
N THR A 243 18.81 -17.94 -8.40
CA THR A 243 20.17 -17.48 -8.06
C THR A 243 21.23 -18.39 -8.68
N LEU A 244 21.01 -19.70 -8.68
CA LEU A 244 21.84 -20.68 -9.38
C LEU A 244 21.85 -20.42 -10.89
N LEU A 245 20.68 -20.15 -11.47
CA LEU A 245 20.51 -19.85 -12.90
C LEU A 245 21.21 -18.53 -13.30
N GLN A 246 21.08 -17.47 -12.49
CA GLN A 246 21.77 -16.20 -12.72
C GLN A 246 23.30 -16.34 -12.61
N ALA A 247 23.80 -17.07 -11.62
CA ALA A 247 25.22 -17.40 -11.54
C ALA A 247 25.70 -18.23 -12.74
N ALA A 248 24.95 -19.27 -13.15
CA ALA A 248 25.25 -20.07 -14.35
C ALA A 248 25.27 -19.23 -15.64
N ALA A 249 24.35 -18.26 -15.76
CA ALA A 249 24.33 -17.33 -16.89
C ALA A 249 25.59 -16.45 -16.93
N LEU A 250 26.05 -15.92 -15.79
CA LEU A 250 27.29 -15.16 -15.71
C LEU A 250 28.53 -16.04 -15.94
N MET A 251 28.52 -17.29 -15.47
CA MET A 251 29.61 -18.26 -15.68
C MET A 251 29.82 -18.64 -17.15
N ARG A 252 28.77 -18.60 -17.99
CA ARG A 252 28.90 -18.80 -19.45
C ARG A 252 29.66 -17.66 -20.12
N THR A 253 29.59 -16.44 -19.60
CA THR A 253 30.29 -15.25 -20.15
C THR A 253 31.70 -15.09 -19.55
N ASN A 254 31.83 -15.24 -18.23
CA ASN A 254 33.04 -14.86 -17.49
C ASN A 254 33.90 -16.07 -17.04
N GLY A 255 33.47 -17.29 -17.33
CA GLY A 255 34.06 -18.52 -16.79
C GLY A 255 33.55 -18.85 -15.38
N VAL A 256 33.79 -20.09 -14.93
CA VAL A 256 33.23 -20.61 -13.67
C VAL A 256 33.89 -20.01 -12.43
N LEU A 257 35.23 -20.01 -12.38
CA LEU A 257 35.97 -19.64 -11.17
C LEU A 257 35.74 -18.17 -10.72
N PRO A 258 35.70 -17.15 -11.61
CA PRO A 258 35.49 -15.76 -11.19
C PRO A 258 34.12 -15.45 -10.58
N VAL A 259 33.13 -16.33 -10.74
CA VAL A 259 31.73 -16.10 -10.32
C VAL A 259 31.40 -16.77 -8.98
N ALA A 260 32.24 -17.70 -8.52
CA ALA A 260 31.89 -18.64 -7.44
C ALA A 260 31.78 -18.03 -6.03
N ALA A 261 32.26 -16.80 -5.81
CA ALA A 261 32.45 -16.22 -4.48
C ALA A 261 31.19 -15.59 -3.85
N ASP A 262 30.27 -15.01 -4.64
CA ASP A 262 29.03 -14.41 -4.12
C ASP A 262 27.86 -14.56 -5.13
N PRO A 263 26.84 -15.39 -4.80
CA PRO A 263 25.63 -15.50 -5.63
C PRO A 263 24.85 -14.18 -5.79
N GLY A 264 24.93 -13.25 -4.82
CA GLY A 264 24.29 -11.93 -4.84
C GLY A 264 25.01 -10.89 -5.71
N THR A 265 26.25 -11.16 -6.13
CA THR A 265 26.99 -10.32 -7.08
C THR A 265 26.62 -10.66 -8.53
N ALA A 266 26.20 -11.89 -8.81
CA ALA A 266 25.86 -12.31 -10.17
C ALA A 266 24.74 -11.45 -10.81
N ALA A 267 23.62 -11.25 -10.11
CA ALA A 267 22.53 -10.40 -10.60
C ALA A 267 22.95 -8.93 -10.80
N ARG A 268 23.85 -8.41 -9.94
CA ARG A 268 24.39 -7.05 -10.05
C ARG A 268 25.28 -6.89 -11.28
N ALA A 269 26.21 -7.82 -11.51
CA ALA A 269 27.08 -7.82 -12.68
C ALA A 269 26.29 -7.98 -14.00
N LEU A 270 25.25 -8.81 -14.00
CA LEU A 270 24.36 -8.97 -15.16
C LEU A 270 23.57 -7.68 -15.46
N VAL A 271 23.03 -6.99 -14.45
CA VAL A 271 22.37 -5.68 -14.63
C VAL A 271 23.36 -4.62 -15.13
N ALA A 272 24.57 -4.57 -14.59
CA ALA A 272 25.62 -3.65 -15.02
C ALA A 272 26.14 -3.90 -16.44
N SER A 273 25.78 -5.05 -17.06
CA SER A 273 26.11 -5.37 -18.46
C SER A 273 25.01 -4.97 -19.47
N LEU A 274 23.95 -4.30 -19.03
CA LEU A 274 22.82 -3.89 -19.88
C LEU A 274 23.02 -2.49 -20.45
N ASP A 275 23.02 -2.40 -21.78
CA ASP A 275 23.07 -1.17 -22.56
C ASP A 275 21.72 -0.89 -23.27
N GLY A 276 21.60 0.30 -23.87
CA GLY A 276 20.55 0.67 -24.83
C GLY A 276 19.15 0.13 -24.53
N ASP A 277 18.58 -0.58 -25.52
CA ASP A 277 17.24 -1.16 -25.47
C ASP A 277 17.09 -2.22 -24.36
N ARG A 278 18.17 -2.94 -24.03
CA ARG A 278 18.19 -3.95 -22.96
C ARG A 278 18.03 -3.30 -21.59
N SER A 279 18.73 -2.18 -21.37
CA SER A 279 18.59 -1.32 -20.18
C SER A 279 17.22 -0.65 -20.12
N ALA A 280 16.72 -0.13 -21.25
CA ALA A 280 15.40 0.51 -21.31
C ALA A 280 14.25 -0.48 -21.03
N ALA A 281 14.31 -1.68 -21.61
CA ALA A 281 13.40 -2.79 -21.32
C ALA A 281 13.47 -3.20 -19.84
N ALA A 282 14.68 -3.40 -19.29
CA ALA A 282 14.86 -3.81 -17.91
C ALA A 282 14.36 -2.73 -16.91
N ARG A 283 14.55 -1.43 -17.18
CA ARG A 283 13.97 -0.33 -16.40
C ARG A 283 12.44 -0.31 -16.44
N ALA A 284 11.84 -0.54 -17.61
CA ALA A 284 10.38 -0.59 -17.74
C ALA A 284 9.78 -1.80 -16.99
N LEU A 285 10.42 -2.98 -17.03
CA LEU A 285 10.04 -4.13 -16.20
C LEU A 285 10.26 -3.85 -14.70
N ALA A 286 11.37 -3.22 -14.33
CA ALA A 286 11.69 -2.88 -12.93
C ALA A 286 10.69 -1.88 -12.32
N ALA A 287 10.14 -0.96 -13.11
CA ALA A 287 9.10 -0.03 -12.68
C ALA A 287 7.74 -0.71 -12.43
N LEU A 288 7.51 -1.91 -12.96
CA LEU A 288 6.25 -2.65 -12.89
C LEU A 288 6.39 -3.98 -12.13
N PRO A 289 6.86 -3.97 -10.86
CA PRO A 289 7.16 -5.20 -10.13
C PRO A 289 5.90 -6.05 -9.94
N GLY A 290 6.04 -7.35 -10.25
CA GLY A 290 4.97 -8.34 -10.12
C GLY A 290 3.87 -8.24 -11.19
N VAL A 291 4.06 -7.49 -12.28
CA VAL A 291 3.07 -7.35 -13.37
C VAL A 291 3.68 -7.76 -14.71
N PRO A 292 3.18 -8.81 -15.38
CA PRO A 292 3.74 -9.25 -16.66
C PRO A 292 3.53 -8.23 -17.77
N VAL A 293 4.56 -8.01 -18.59
CA VAL A 293 4.54 -7.08 -19.73
C VAL A 293 4.83 -7.85 -21.02
N SER A 294 3.94 -7.76 -22.01
CA SER A 294 4.16 -8.32 -23.36
C SER A 294 5.02 -7.38 -24.21
N ALA A 295 5.72 -7.90 -25.21
CA ALA A 295 6.66 -7.11 -26.02
C ALA A 295 6.05 -5.86 -26.69
N PRO A 296 4.83 -5.88 -27.28
CA PRO A 296 4.21 -4.67 -27.82
C PRO A 296 3.93 -3.60 -26.76
N VAL A 297 3.59 -4.01 -25.53
CA VAL A 297 3.36 -3.10 -24.40
C VAL A 297 4.70 -2.60 -23.85
N LEU A 298 5.73 -3.44 -23.83
CA LEU A 298 7.09 -3.08 -23.41
C LEU A 298 7.72 -2.07 -24.36
N ALA A 299 7.60 -2.26 -25.68
CA ALA A 299 8.04 -1.30 -26.69
C ALA A 299 7.40 0.09 -26.47
N ALA A 300 6.07 0.13 -26.34
CA ALA A 300 5.33 1.36 -26.09
C ALA A 300 5.67 2.03 -24.74
N LEU A 301 6.06 1.26 -23.72
CA LEU A 301 6.50 1.79 -22.43
C LEU A 301 7.94 2.29 -22.47
N ALA A 302 8.90 1.45 -22.86
CA ALA A 302 10.33 1.78 -22.92
C ALA A 302 10.69 2.74 -24.08
N ALA A 303 9.77 2.99 -25.02
CA ALA A 303 9.97 3.76 -26.25
C ALA A 303 10.98 3.12 -27.22
N LEU A 304 10.95 1.79 -27.31
CA LEU A 304 11.74 1.01 -28.28
C LEU A 304 11.15 1.16 -29.70
N PRO A 305 11.94 0.96 -30.78
CA PRO A 305 11.48 1.27 -32.14
C PRO A 305 10.30 0.40 -32.60
N SER A 306 10.28 -0.88 -32.23
CA SER A 306 9.22 -1.83 -32.57
C SER A 306 8.96 -2.87 -31.46
N PRO A 307 7.86 -3.64 -31.54
CA PRO A 307 7.67 -4.83 -30.70
C PRO A 307 8.75 -5.90 -30.89
N ASP A 308 9.32 -6.03 -32.09
CA ASP A 308 10.33 -7.04 -32.41
C ASP A 308 11.66 -6.73 -31.68
N ASP A 309 12.02 -5.45 -31.56
CA ASP A 309 13.17 -5.00 -30.74
C ASP A 309 12.94 -5.30 -29.25
N ALA A 310 11.69 -5.16 -28.78
CA ALA A 310 11.32 -5.50 -27.42
C ALA A 310 11.38 -7.02 -27.16
N ASP A 311 10.98 -7.87 -28.11
CA ASP A 311 11.15 -9.33 -28.01
C ASP A 311 12.62 -9.75 -28.12
N ALA A 312 13.45 -9.05 -28.91
CA ALA A 312 14.89 -9.25 -28.93
C ALA A 312 15.54 -8.89 -27.58
N ALA A 313 15.20 -7.74 -26.99
CA ALA A 313 15.66 -7.33 -25.67
C ALA A 313 15.19 -8.32 -24.57
N LEU A 314 13.93 -8.76 -24.62
CA LEU A 314 13.39 -9.78 -23.71
C LEU A 314 14.07 -11.14 -23.86
N THR A 315 14.42 -11.54 -25.09
CA THR A 315 15.16 -12.78 -25.36
C THR A 315 16.54 -12.75 -24.71
N GLU A 316 17.26 -11.64 -24.81
CA GLU A 316 18.56 -11.49 -24.14
C GLU A 316 18.42 -11.42 -22.61
N LEU A 317 17.43 -10.67 -22.08
CA LEU A 317 17.15 -10.66 -20.63
C LEU A 317 16.77 -12.06 -20.09
N ARG A 318 16.09 -12.91 -20.88
CA ARG A 318 15.84 -14.32 -20.55
C ARG A 318 17.11 -15.18 -20.62
N ARG A 319 18.01 -14.93 -21.56
CA ARG A 319 19.33 -15.59 -21.68
C ARG A 319 20.22 -15.27 -20.49
N LEU A 320 20.19 -14.02 -20.03
CA LEU A 320 20.87 -13.51 -18.82
C LEU A 320 20.14 -13.84 -17.52
N ARG A 321 18.98 -14.54 -17.56
CA ARG A 321 18.15 -14.88 -16.39
C ARG A 321 17.71 -13.65 -15.56
N LEU A 322 17.58 -12.49 -16.21
CA LEU A 322 17.04 -11.24 -15.67
C LEU A 322 15.55 -11.03 -16.00
N ALA A 323 14.98 -11.79 -16.94
CA ALA A 323 13.55 -11.83 -17.21
C ALA A 323 12.99 -13.27 -17.17
N GLU A 324 11.75 -13.40 -16.68
CA GLU A 324 11.01 -14.67 -16.56
C GLU A 324 9.64 -14.56 -17.27
N PRO A 325 9.17 -15.58 -18.01
CA PRO A 325 7.84 -15.57 -18.62
C PRO A 325 6.74 -15.77 -17.56
N ALA A 326 5.63 -15.05 -17.69
CA ALA A 326 4.45 -15.16 -16.84
C ALA A 326 3.19 -14.75 -17.61
N GLY A 327 2.23 -15.67 -17.79
CA GLY A 327 0.99 -15.41 -18.53
C GLY A 327 1.26 -14.85 -19.94
N PRO A 328 0.68 -13.70 -20.33
CA PRO A 328 0.84 -13.11 -21.66
C PRO A 328 2.16 -12.35 -21.88
N GLY A 329 3.10 -12.35 -20.93
CA GLY A 329 4.29 -11.51 -21.01
C GLY A 329 5.42 -11.94 -20.08
N HIS A 330 6.25 -10.97 -19.68
CA HIS A 330 7.46 -11.20 -18.89
C HIS A 330 7.52 -10.33 -17.64
N LEU A 331 8.18 -10.86 -16.61
CA LEU A 331 8.51 -10.21 -15.34
C LEU A 331 10.02 -10.00 -15.23
N LEU A 332 10.44 -8.98 -14.46
CA LEU A 332 11.82 -8.90 -13.98
C LEU A 332 12.10 -10.05 -12.98
N ALA A 333 13.24 -10.72 -13.14
CA ALA A 333 13.63 -11.87 -12.32
C ALA A 333 14.15 -11.45 -10.93
N GLY A 334 13.23 -11.03 -10.06
CA GLY A 334 13.49 -10.65 -8.68
C GLY A 334 13.91 -9.20 -8.49
N GLU A 335 14.48 -8.89 -7.32
CA GLU A 335 14.90 -7.55 -6.93
C GLU A 335 16.29 -7.20 -7.52
N ALA A 336 16.40 -7.30 -8.85
CA ALA A 336 17.56 -6.79 -9.56
C ALA A 336 17.66 -5.26 -9.33
N PRO A 337 18.81 -4.71 -8.91
CA PRO A 337 18.90 -3.34 -8.37
C PRO A 337 18.95 -2.28 -9.49
N ILE A 338 17.88 -2.22 -10.26
CA ILE A 338 17.67 -1.29 -11.36
C ILE A 338 17.03 -0.02 -10.81
N ARG A 339 17.74 1.11 -10.93
CA ARG A 339 17.28 2.43 -10.46
C ARG A 339 15.97 2.81 -11.18
N ARG A 340 14.92 3.09 -10.39
CA ARG A 340 13.69 3.76 -10.85
C ARG A 340 13.86 5.28 -10.80
N GLY A 341 12.96 6.02 -11.43
CA GLY A 341 12.97 7.48 -11.34
C GLY A 341 11.74 8.16 -11.95
N ARG A 342 11.39 9.32 -11.38
CA ARG A 342 10.31 10.23 -11.81
C ARG A 342 10.23 10.51 -13.31
N ARG A 343 11.37 10.68 -14.00
CA ARG A 343 11.40 10.92 -15.46
C ARG A 343 10.84 9.72 -16.24
N ASP A 344 11.30 8.51 -15.92
CA ASP A 344 10.83 7.29 -16.58
C ASP A 344 9.35 7.02 -16.26
N ALA A 345 8.95 7.13 -14.98
CA ALA A 345 7.57 6.93 -14.56
C ALA A 345 6.58 7.94 -15.20
N ALA A 346 6.96 9.21 -15.31
CA ALA A 346 6.21 10.21 -16.05
C ALA A 346 6.10 9.88 -17.55
N GLY A 347 7.19 9.40 -18.16
CA GLY A 347 7.22 8.93 -19.54
C GLY A 347 6.29 7.75 -19.80
N TYR A 348 6.34 6.73 -18.92
CA TYR A 348 5.45 5.56 -18.96
C TYR A 348 3.98 5.96 -18.85
N ALA A 349 3.62 6.81 -17.89
CA ALA A 349 2.25 7.30 -17.73
C ALA A 349 1.77 8.12 -18.92
N THR A 350 2.64 8.96 -19.50
CA THR A 350 2.32 9.78 -20.68
C THR A 350 2.09 8.92 -21.93
N ARG A 351 3.01 7.99 -22.24
CA ARG A 351 2.88 7.07 -23.38
C ARG A 351 1.66 6.15 -23.23
N ARG A 352 1.39 5.66 -22.01
CA ARG A 352 0.18 4.87 -21.73
C ARG A 352 -1.10 5.70 -21.89
N THR A 353 -1.09 6.98 -21.50
CA THR A 353 -2.24 7.88 -21.68
C THR A 353 -2.59 8.07 -23.16
N ALA A 354 -1.57 8.20 -24.03
CA ALA A 354 -1.78 8.29 -25.47
C ALA A 354 -2.42 7.01 -26.03
N TRP A 355 -1.86 5.84 -25.70
CA TRP A 355 -2.40 4.52 -26.10
C TRP A 355 -3.84 4.29 -25.61
N VAL A 356 -4.16 4.64 -24.35
CA VAL A 356 -5.49 4.44 -23.75
C VAL A 356 -6.59 5.15 -24.54
N ARG A 357 -6.28 6.26 -25.24
CA ARG A 357 -7.27 7.02 -26.02
C ARG A 357 -7.68 6.37 -27.34
N SER A 358 -6.92 5.39 -27.83
CA SER A 358 -7.18 4.67 -29.08
C SER A 358 -7.37 3.16 -28.91
N ALA A 359 -7.12 2.62 -27.71
CA ALA A 359 -7.18 1.18 -27.44
C ALA A 359 -8.62 0.65 -27.38
N THR A 360 -8.82 -0.56 -27.91
CA THR A 360 -10.10 -1.29 -27.82
C THR A 360 -10.36 -1.82 -26.41
N ARG A 361 -11.62 -2.19 -26.14
CA ARG A 361 -12.05 -2.84 -24.90
C ARG A 361 -11.23 -4.11 -24.57
N ALA A 362 -10.93 -4.94 -25.57
CA ALA A 362 -10.18 -6.18 -25.37
C ALA A 362 -8.72 -5.90 -24.99
N GLU A 363 -8.09 -4.94 -25.65
CA GLU A 363 -6.73 -4.49 -25.34
C GLU A 363 -6.64 -3.85 -23.94
N VAL A 364 -7.63 -3.04 -23.54
CA VAL A 364 -7.69 -2.45 -22.20
C VAL A 364 -7.90 -3.53 -21.13
N ALA A 365 -8.75 -4.53 -21.38
CA ALA A 365 -8.91 -5.68 -20.49
C ALA A 365 -7.58 -6.43 -20.27
N ALA A 366 -6.92 -6.83 -21.37
CA ALA A 366 -5.64 -7.54 -21.35
C ALA A 366 -4.49 -6.72 -20.73
N SER A 367 -4.61 -5.38 -20.72
CA SER A 367 -3.59 -4.47 -20.18
C SER A 367 -3.91 -3.91 -18.79
N ALA A 368 -4.97 -4.36 -18.13
CA ALA A 368 -5.49 -3.73 -16.92
C ALA A 368 -4.46 -3.66 -15.78
N ALA A 369 -3.74 -4.76 -15.53
CA ALA A 369 -2.67 -4.83 -14.53
C ALA A 369 -1.53 -3.82 -14.84
N VAL A 370 -1.13 -3.69 -16.10
CA VAL A 370 -0.08 -2.76 -16.53
C VAL A 370 -0.51 -1.31 -16.33
N ILE A 371 -1.77 -0.97 -16.63
CA ILE A 371 -2.30 0.39 -16.40
C ILE A 371 -2.25 0.74 -14.90
N VAL A 372 -2.70 -0.18 -14.04
CA VAL A 372 -2.65 0.00 -12.58
C VAL A 372 -1.23 0.09 -12.05
N ALA A 373 -0.30 -0.69 -12.59
CA ALA A 373 1.11 -0.67 -12.19
C ALA A 373 1.85 0.59 -12.64
N VAL A 374 1.57 1.11 -13.84
CA VAL A 374 2.11 2.40 -14.32
C VAL A 374 1.57 3.56 -13.47
N LEU A 375 0.28 3.52 -13.08
CA LEU A 375 -0.30 4.48 -12.13
C LEU A 375 0.36 4.40 -10.75
N ARG A 376 0.56 3.19 -10.22
CA ARG A 376 1.27 2.95 -8.96
C ARG A 376 2.69 3.55 -8.99
N ALA A 377 3.46 3.25 -10.04
CA ALA A 377 4.81 3.77 -10.22
C ALA A 377 4.82 5.30 -10.33
N ALA A 378 3.94 5.89 -11.16
CA ALA A 378 3.86 7.34 -11.32
C ALA A 378 3.38 8.07 -10.05
N VAL A 379 2.57 7.45 -9.19
CA VAL A 379 2.23 8.02 -7.87
C VAL A 379 3.39 7.88 -6.88
N GLN A 380 4.09 6.75 -6.85
CA GLN A 380 5.25 6.51 -5.97
C GLN A 380 6.45 7.41 -6.31
N GLU A 381 6.65 7.71 -7.59
CA GLU A 381 7.74 8.54 -8.11
C GLU A 381 7.34 10.03 -8.26
N GLU A 382 6.28 10.48 -7.57
CA GLU A 382 5.77 11.86 -7.57
C GLU A 382 5.44 12.47 -8.95
N ALA A 383 5.19 11.64 -9.97
CA ALA A 383 4.75 12.03 -11.30
C ALA A 383 3.21 12.23 -11.35
N HIS A 384 2.70 13.08 -10.46
CA HIS A 384 1.28 13.19 -10.17
C HIS A 384 0.41 13.67 -11.35
N ASP A 385 0.83 14.65 -12.15
CA ASP A 385 0.04 15.10 -13.31
C ASP A 385 -0.07 14.04 -14.44
N PRO A 386 1.03 13.36 -14.85
CA PRO A 386 0.94 12.19 -15.71
C PRO A 386 0.05 11.08 -15.14
N ALA A 387 0.12 10.80 -13.84
CA ALA A 387 -0.72 9.80 -13.19
C ALA A 387 -2.22 10.20 -13.19
N ARG A 388 -2.54 11.45 -12.86
CA ARG A 388 -3.88 12.04 -12.92
C ARG A 388 -4.47 11.90 -14.33
N THR A 389 -3.69 12.28 -15.34
CA THR A 389 -4.12 12.25 -16.75
C THR A 389 -4.36 10.83 -17.24
N LEU A 390 -3.48 9.88 -16.88
CA LEU A 390 -3.67 8.46 -17.18
C LEU A 390 -4.91 7.90 -16.50
N ALA A 391 -5.10 8.17 -15.20
CA ALA A 391 -6.24 7.68 -14.45
C ALA A 391 -7.57 8.21 -15.00
N ARG A 392 -7.61 9.50 -15.38
CA ARG A 392 -8.80 10.14 -15.96
C ARG A 392 -9.18 9.55 -17.31
N ALA A 393 -8.20 9.15 -18.12
CA ALA A 393 -8.42 8.46 -19.39
C ALA A 393 -8.81 6.97 -19.21
N ALA A 394 -8.16 6.26 -18.30
CA ALA A 394 -8.29 4.81 -18.17
C ALA A 394 -9.50 4.35 -17.36
N ALA A 395 -9.94 5.11 -16.34
CA ALA A 395 -11.05 4.72 -15.46
C ALA A 395 -12.33 4.27 -16.19
N PRO A 396 -12.92 5.04 -17.13
CA PRO A 396 -14.14 4.60 -17.82
C PRO A 396 -13.90 3.39 -18.72
N LEU A 397 -12.72 3.25 -19.32
CA LEU A 397 -12.42 2.11 -20.18
C LEU A 397 -12.21 0.82 -19.39
N LEU A 398 -11.61 0.86 -18.19
CA LEU A 398 -11.49 -0.30 -17.30
C LEU A 398 -12.87 -0.78 -16.81
N GLY A 399 -13.75 0.16 -16.45
CA GLY A 399 -15.15 -0.12 -16.14
C GLY A 399 -15.91 -0.78 -17.30
N ARG A 400 -15.84 -0.19 -18.51
CA ARG A 400 -16.36 -0.81 -19.75
C ARG A 400 -15.76 -2.20 -19.98
N SER A 401 -14.48 -2.41 -19.67
CA SER A 401 -13.75 -3.67 -19.91
C SER A 401 -13.99 -4.76 -18.87
N LEU A 402 -14.95 -4.59 -17.94
CA LEU A 402 -15.26 -5.53 -16.85
C LEU A 402 -14.08 -5.78 -15.88
N ARG A 403 -12.98 -5.00 -15.96
CA ARG A 403 -11.85 -5.07 -15.04
C ARG A 403 -12.09 -4.09 -13.88
N TRP A 404 -13.08 -4.46 -13.07
CA TRP A 404 -13.65 -3.62 -12.01
C TRP A 404 -12.78 -3.54 -10.75
N GLY A 405 -11.90 -4.52 -10.51
CA GLY A 405 -10.82 -4.40 -9.53
C GLY A 405 -9.85 -3.29 -9.95
N ALA A 406 -9.26 -3.40 -11.14
CA ALA A 406 -8.38 -2.42 -11.75
C ALA A 406 -9.01 -1.03 -11.89
N TRP A 407 -10.31 -0.93 -12.22
CA TRP A 407 -11.06 0.33 -12.19
C TRP A 407 -11.02 0.95 -10.79
N GLY A 408 -11.29 0.18 -9.74
CA GLY A 408 -11.22 0.64 -8.34
C GLY A 408 -9.82 1.14 -7.96
N ARG A 409 -8.76 0.41 -8.35
CA ARG A 409 -7.37 0.85 -8.14
C ARG A 409 -7.03 2.13 -8.89
N THR A 410 -7.50 2.26 -10.13
CA THR A 410 -7.29 3.44 -10.98
C THR A 410 -7.99 4.67 -10.41
N LEU A 411 -9.21 4.53 -9.89
CA LEU A 411 -9.91 5.61 -9.18
C LEU A 411 -9.16 6.02 -7.90
N ALA A 412 -8.62 5.07 -7.13
CA ALA A 412 -7.85 5.36 -5.93
C ALA A 412 -6.53 6.12 -6.24
N PHE A 413 -5.72 5.60 -7.17
CA PHE A 413 -4.48 6.28 -7.58
C PHE A 413 -4.75 7.62 -8.27
N GLY A 414 -5.83 7.73 -9.06
CA GLY A 414 -6.28 8.98 -9.66
C GLY A 414 -6.65 10.03 -8.63
N LEU A 415 -7.37 9.66 -7.57
CA LEU A 415 -7.73 10.57 -6.47
C LEU A 415 -6.49 11.07 -5.72
N THR A 416 -5.53 10.20 -5.40
CA THR A 416 -4.24 10.59 -4.79
C THR A 416 -3.47 11.55 -5.70
N ALA A 417 -3.34 11.22 -6.99
CA ALA A 417 -2.64 12.04 -7.98
C ALA A 417 -3.31 13.41 -8.16
N ALA A 418 -4.65 13.46 -8.25
CA ALA A 418 -5.40 14.71 -8.38
C ALA A 418 -5.31 15.59 -7.13
N THR A 419 -5.32 14.99 -5.94
CA THR A 419 -5.16 15.71 -4.67
C THR A 419 -3.77 16.35 -4.59
N ASN A 420 -2.72 15.58 -4.86
CA ASN A 420 -1.34 16.08 -4.80
C ASN A 420 -1.01 17.08 -5.92
N ALA A 421 -1.72 17.03 -7.06
CA ALA A 421 -1.63 18.01 -8.14
C ALA A 421 -2.56 19.24 -7.96
N GLY A 422 -3.36 19.31 -6.88
CA GLY A 422 -4.30 20.40 -6.64
C GLY A 422 -5.50 20.46 -7.60
N ALA A 423 -5.77 19.39 -8.35
CA ALA A 423 -6.74 19.34 -9.45
C ALA A 423 -8.17 19.03 -8.95
N ALA A 424 -8.84 20.04 -8.40
CA ALA A 424 -10.16 19.90 -7.75
C ALA A 424 -11.24 19.22 -8.62
N ASP A 425 -11.31 19.51 -9.93
CA ASP A 425 -12.29 18.89 -10.84
C ASP A 425 -12.04 17.40 -11.08
N ASP A 426 -10.79 16.95 -11.00
CA ASP A 426 -10.45 15.52 -11.07
C ASP A 426 -10.71 14.82 -9.72
N VAL A 427 -10.44 15.48 -8.59
CA VAL A 427 -10.82 14.98 -7.25
C VAL A 427 -12.33 14.72 -7.19
N ALA A 428 -13.15 15.69 -7.59
CA ALA A 428 -14.61 15.57 -7.63
C ALA A 428 -15.09 14.46 -8.59
N TYR A 429 -14.40 14.25 -9.72
CA TYR A 429 -14.67 13.16 -10.64
C TYR A 429 -14.35 11.79 -10.02
N PHE A 430 -13.13 11.58 -9.50
CA PHE A 430 -12.73 10.29 -8.95
C PHE A 430 -13.57 9.89 -7.72
N GLU A 431 -13.98 10.85 -6.89
CA GLU A 431 -14.96 10.61 -5.83
C GLU A 431 -16.33 10.18 -6.36
N SER A 432 -16.84 10.81 -7.42
CA SER A 432 -18.18 10.51 -7.94
C SER A 432 -18.23 9.14 -8.61
N GLU A 433 -17.23 8.80 -9.42
CA GLU A 433 -17.08 7.47 -10.03
C GLU A 433 -16.85 6.36 -8.99
N LYS A 434 -16.12 6.63 -7.90
CA LYS A 434 -15.97 5.69 -6.78
C LYS A 434 -17.33 5.36 -6.17
N LYS A 435 -18.15 6.38 -5.89
CA LYS A 435 -19.52 6.21 -5.35
C LYS A 435 -20.44 5.46 -6.33
N VAL A 436 -20.27 5.63 -7.65
CA VAL A 436 -20.99 4.86 -8.68
C VAL A 436 -20.56 3.38 -8.69
N ARG A 437 -19.26 3.10 -8.68
CA ARG A 437 -18.71 1.72 -8.59
C ARG A 437 -19.19 1.02 -7.32
N GLU A 438 -19.12 1.68 -6.17
CA GLU A 438 -19.58 1.16 -4.88
C GLU A 438 -21.08 0.84 -4.89
N ARG A 439 -21.92 1.73 -5.45
CA ARG A 439 -23.36 1.46 -5.64
C ARG A 439 -23.59 0.23 -6.51
N ALA A 440 -22.89 0.11 -7.64
CA ALA A 440 -23.07 -1.02 -8.55
C ALA A 440 -22.58 -2.36 -7.95
N LEU A 441 -21.52 -2.35 -7.14
CA LEU A 441 -21.10 -3.51 -6.33
C LEU A 441 -22.11 -3.86 -5.23
N GLY A 442 -22.72 -2.86 -4.57
CA GLY A 442 -23.82 -3.07 -3.63
C GLY A 442 -25.06 -3.71 -4.28
N LEU A 443 -25.36 -3.33 -5.53
CA LEU A 443 -26.43 -3.93 -6.33
C LEU A 443 -26.10 -5.37 -6.75
N LEU A 444 -24.83 -5.70 -7.03
CA LEU A 444 -24.38 -7.08 -7.27
C LEU A 444 -24.53 -7.98 -6.03
N LEU A 445 -24.28 -7.44 -4.83
CA LEU A 445 -24.39 -8.18 -3.57
C LEU A 445 -25.83 -8.52 -3.16
N GLY A 446 -26.83 -7.79 -3.68
CA GLY A 446 -28.24 -8.16 -3.59
C GLY A 446 -28.76 -8.27 -2.15
N LEU A 447 -28.73 -7.15 -1.41
CA LEU A 447 -29.27 -7.02 -0.04
C LEU A 447 -30.80 -7.25 0.00
N GLY A 448 -31.22 -8.51 -0.07
CA GLY A 448 -32.63 -8.90 -0.01
C GLY A 448 -33.17 -8.91 1.42
N GLY A 449 -33.97 -7.91 1.78
CA GLY A 449 -34.52 -7.77 3.13
C GLY A 449 -35.78 -6.90 3.20
N GLY A 450 -36.93 -7.46 2.79
CA GLY A 450 -38.23 -6.79 2.88
C GLY A 450 -38.54 -5.87 1.69
N GLY A 451 -39.79 -5.89 1.21
CA GLY A 451 -40.22 -5.10 0.07
C GLY A 451 -40.92 -3.81 0.48
N LEU A 452 -40.46 -2.69 -0.08
CA LEU A 452 -41.26 -1.51 -0.45
C LEU A 452 -40.52 -0.82 -1.61
N GLY A 453 -41.26 -0.25 -2.57
CA GLY A 453 -40.73 0.03 -3.91
C GLY A 453 -39.65 1.12 -3.98
N ALA A 454 -38.60 0.89 -4.75
CA ALA A 454 -37.55 1.87 -5.07
C ALA A 454 -38.00 2.92 -6.10
N ALA A 455 -39.22 3.44 -5.96
CA ALA A 455 -39.70 4.64 -6.66
C ALA A 455 -39.04 5.90 -6.08
N GLY A 456 -37.70 5.95 -6.19
CA GLY A 456 -36.81 6.85 -5.45
C GLY A 456 -35.62 7.35 -6.27
N ALA A 457 -35.74 7.34 -7.60
CA ALA A 457 -34.81 8.01 -8.49
C ALA A 457 -34.91 9.54 -8.29
N LEU A 458 -34.09 10.08 -7.37
CA LEU A 458 -34.01 11.52 -7.10
C LEU A 458 -33.56 12.27 -8.36
N ALA A 459 -34.52 12.91 -9.03
CA ALA A 459 -34.30 13.65 -10.25
C ALA A 459 -33.54 14.96 -9.98
N PHE A 460 -32.34 15.09 -10.55
CA PHE A 460 -31.62 16.36 -10.63
C PHE A 460 -30.96 16.55 -12.01
N LEU A 461 -31.80 16.83 -13.02
CA LEU A 461 -31.42 17.45 -14.29
C LEU A 461 -32.71 17.97 -14.96
N GLY A 462 -32.93 19.29 -14.93
CA GLY A 462 -34.29 19.83 -15.11
C GLY A 462 -34.41 21.31 -15.47
N LYS A 463 -33.77 21.71 -16.57
CA LYS A 463 -33.89 23.00 -17.30
C LYS A 463 -33.00 24.14 -16.82
N GLY A 464 -32.50 24.91 -17.78
CA GLY A 464 -31.68 26.12 -17.58
C GLY A 464 -32.36 27.37 -18.15
N GLY A 465 -31.68 28.51 -18.11
CA GLY A 465 -32.21 29.77 -18.64
C GLY A 465 -31.66 31.03 -17.97
N SER A 466 -30.44 31.42 -18.35
CA SER A 466 -29.98 32.82 -18.51
C SER A 466 -30.09 33.86 -17.35
N VAL A 467 -28.93 34.46 -17.02
CA VAL A 467 -28.70 35.78 -16.38
C VAL A 467 -29.26 36.02 -14.97
N PHE A 468 -28.38 36.12 -13.95
CA PHE A 468 -28.00 37.40 -13.32
C PHE A 468 -26.86 37.25 -12.29
N SER A 469 -26.39 38.40 -11.78
CA SER A 469 -25.14 38.67 -11.03
C SER A 469 -24.74 37.70 -9.92
N VAL A 470 -23.42 37.55 -9.76
CA VAL A 470 -22.74 37.17 -8.52
C VAL A 470 -23.07 38.21 -7.43
N PRO A 471 -23.30 37.78 -6.18
CA PRO A 471 -22.38 38.19 -5.12
C PRO A 471 -21.86 37.01 -4.27
N THR A 472 -20.68 37.20 -3.70
CA THR A 472 -19.95 36.26 -2.85
C THR A 472 -20.73 35.85 -1.59
N LEU A 473 -20.72 34.56 -1.26
CA LEU A 473 -20.91 34.10 0.13
C LEU A 473 -19.93 32.95 0.44
N ALA A 474 -19.38 32.95 1.65
CA ALA A 474 -18.30 32.03 2.03
C ALA A 474 -18.82 30.61 2.36
N ILE A 475 -18.13 29.58 1.85
CA ILE A 475 -18.38 28.20 2.23
C ILE A 475 -17.62 27.89 3.53
N ALA A 476 -18.35 27.76 4.63
CA ALA A 476 -17.82 27.17 5.85
C ALA A 476 -17.70 25.65 5.66
N VAL A 477 -16.51 25.17 5.30
CA VAL A 477 -16.25 23.73 5.13
C VAL A 477 -16.13 23.07 6.50
N THR A 478 -17.20 22.40 6.95
CA THR A 478 -17.18 21.60 8.18
C THR A 478 -16.49 20.26 7.90
N THR A 479 -15.17 20.21 8.09
CA THR A 479 -14.35 19.03 7.79
C THR A 479 -14.58 17.89 8.81
N THR A 480 -15.62 17.10 8.60
CA THR A 480 -15.85 15.84 9.35
C THR A 480 -14.85 14.77 8.90
N VAL A 481 -13.68 14.73 9.56
CA VAL A 481 -12.65 13.70 9.32
C VAL A 481 -13.14 12.35 9.84
N VAL A 482 -13.75 11.54 8.96
CA VAL A 482 -14.05 10.14 9.25
C VAL A 482 -12.77 9.32 9.10
N VAL A 483 -12.13 8.98 10.22
CA VAL A 483 -10.95 8.10 10.25
C VAL A 483 -11.41 6.63 10.11
N THR A 484 -11.69 6.21 8.88
CA THR A 484 -11.68 4.78 8.52
C THR A 484 -10.27 4.36 8.14
N ALA A 485 -9.78 3.27 8.73
CA ALA A 485 -8.37 2.91 8.71
C ALA A 485 -7.84 2.59 7.30
N ALA A 486 -6.79 3.30 6.89
CA ALA A 486 -5.91 2.92 5.79
C ALA A 486 -4.51 2.64 6.37
N THR A 487 -4.21 1.38 6.61
CA THR A 487 -2.85 0.94 6.95
C THR A 487 -1.96 0.92 5.69
N ALA A 488 -0.66 1.16 5.88
CA ALA A 488 0.40 1.01 4.87
C ALA A 488 0.40 1.97 3.66
N ILE A 489 0.43 3.29 3.92
CA ILE A 489 1.38 4.18 3.20
C ILE A 489 2.09 5.05 4.24
N GLY A 490 3.42 4.97 4.30
CA GLY A 490 4.25 5.87 5.10
C GLY A 490 4.53 7.16 4.34
N VAL A 491 3.94 8.28 4.76
CA VAL A 491 4.21 9.61 4.18
C VAL A 491 4.94 10.48 5.21
N HIS A 492 6.12 10.98 4.84
CA HIS A 492 6.83 11.98 5.65
C HIS A 492 6.11 13.33 5.56
N LEU A 493 5.45 13.75 6.65
CA LEU A 493 4.99 15.12 6.79
C LEU A 493 6.17 16.04 7.12
N ALA A 494 6.67 16.75 6.11
CA ALA A 494 7.60 17.85 6.32
C ALA A 494 6.94 18.94 7.20
N ARG A 495 7.61 19.35 8.28
CA ARG A 495 7.16 20.48 9.10
C ARG A 495 7.50 21.80 8.40
N PRO A 496 6.59 22.79 8.36
CA PRO A 496 6.95 24.13 7.93
C PRO A 496 7.93 24.76 8.93
N SER A 497 8.85 25.58 8.43
CA SER A 497 9.76 26.34 9.29
C SER A 497 9.00 27.37 10.13
N ALA A 498 9.38 27.52 11.40
CA ALA A 498 8.79 28.54 12.27
C ALA A 498 9.37 29.93 11.92
N ALA A 499 8.49 30.91 11.72
CA ALA A 499 8.90 32.30 11.55
C ALA A 499 9.27 32.93 12.89
N GLU A 500 10.38 33.67 12.92
CA GLU A 500 10.96 34.29 14.10
C GLU A 500 10.25 35.61 14.47
N GLN A 501 10.18 35.92 15.78
CA GLN A 501 9.67 37.19 16.31
C GLN A 501 10.52 37.69 17.49
N PRO A 502 10.56 39.00 17.75
CA PRO A 502 11.83 39.72 17.61
C PRO A 502 12.61 39.96 18.91
N ALA A 503 13.93 40.06 18.77
CA ALA A 503 14.84 40.58 19.80
C ALA A 503 15.28 42.02 19.49
N THR A 504 15.42 42.83 20.55
CA THR A 504 15.70 44.28 20.45
C THR A 504 17.14 44.58 20.03
N VAL A 505 17.31 45.52 19.09
CA VAL A 505 18.63 45.98 18.63
C VAL A 505 19.29 46.94 19.62
N ILE A 506 20.58 46.72 19.88
CA ILE A 506 21.50 47.74 20.39
C ILE A 506 22.53 48.02 19.28
N THR A 507 22.67 49.28 18.87
CA THR A 507 23.70 49.73 17.90
C THR A 507 24.95 50.24 18.64
N PRO A 508 26.14 50.25 18.01
CA PRO A 508 26.52 51.46 17.27
C PRO A 508 27.48 51.29 16.06
N ILE A 509 27.48 52.27 15.14
CA ILE A 509 28.66 52.83 14.39
C ILE A 509 29.41 51.89 13.38
N ALA A 510 29.77 52.30 12.15
CA ALA A 510 29.45 53.49 11.32
C ALA A 510 29.95 53.31 9.85
N ALA A 511 29.71 54.34 9.02
CA ALA A 511 30.28 54.63 7.68
C ALA A 511 29.75 53.84 6.45
N GLY A 512 29.47 54.60 5.37
CA GLY A 512 29.16 54.12 4.00
C GLY A 512 30.28 54.52 3.02
N PRO A 513 30.02 55.14 1.82
CA PRO A 513 28.73 55.60 1.27
C PRO A 513 28.52 55.51 -0.29
N ARG A 514 27.28 55.77 -0.75
CA ARG A 514 26.88 56.26 -2.13
C ARG A 514 27.11 55.28 -3.31
N THR A 515 26.48 55.34 -4.50
CA THR A 515 25.41 56.18 -5.16
C THR A 515 24.67 55.24 -6.16
N SER A 516 23.54 55.49 -6.85
CA SER A 516 22.66 56.64 -7.17
C SER A 516 21.18 56.15 -7.18
N GLY A 517 20.09 56.71 -7.76
CA GLY A 517 19.76 57.87 -8.62
C GLY A 517 19.63 57.48 -10.11
N ASN A 518 18.50 57.61 -10.84
CA ASN A 518 17.23 58.38 -10.70
C ASN A 518 16.04 57.56 -11.34
N ALA A 519 14.77 57.99 -11.49
CA ALA A 519 14.12 59.32 -11.49
C ALA A 519 12.61 59.31 -11.07
N ARG A 520 11.96 60.49 -11.16
CA ARG A 520 10.62 60.93 -10.67
C ARG A 520 10.04 61.98 -11.67
N PRO A 521 8.93 62.72 -11.44
CA PRO A 521 7.82 62.60 -10.46
C PRO A 521 6.57 62.08 -11.22
N PRO A 522 5.43 62.78 -11.51
CA PRO A 522 4.69 63.95 -10.94
C PRO A 522 3.45 63.52 -10.11
N LEU A 523 2.49 64.35 -9.66
CA LEU A 523 2.47 65.67 -8.95
C LEU A 523 1.04 65.92 -8.39
N GLY A 524 0.87 66.85 -7.44
CA GLY A 524 -0.43 67.37 -6.95
C GLY A 524 -0.74 67.02 -5.47
N THR A 525 -0.40 67.83 -4.44
CA THR A 525 -1.04 69.09 -3.95
C THR A 525 -2.44 68.88 -3.35
N VAL A 526 -2.83 69.35 -2.14
CA VAL A 526 -2.40 70.49 -1.28
C VAL A 526 -2.39 70.12 0.23
N ASP A 527 -1.84 71.00 1.09
CA ASP A 527 -1.59 70.91 2.56
C ASP A 527 -2.78 71.32 3.50
N PRO A 528 -2.65 71.25 4.87
CA PRO A 528 -3.77 71.25 5.85
C PRO A 528 -4.08 72.62 6.52
N PRO A 529 -4.88 72.69 7.63
CA PRO A 529 -4.29 72.65 9.00
C PRO A 529 -5.21 72.06 10.13
N LEU A 530 -4.82 72.26 11.40
CA LEU A 530 -5.50 71.82 12.64
C LEU A 530 -6.47 72.88 13.25
N GLY A 531 -7.57 72.42 13.88
CA GLY A 531 -8.00 72.92 15.21
C GLY A 531 -9.37 73.60 15.40
N ILE A 532 -9.80 73.62 16.69
CA ILE A 532 -10.67 74.60 17.41
C ILE A 532 -12.20 74.31 17.61
N VAL A 533 -12.52 73.76 18.81
CA VAL A 533 -13.54 74.18 19.84
C VAL A 533 -15.06 73.86 19.74
N ASP A 534 -15.62 73.56 20.93
CA ASP A 534 -16.99 73.42 21.51
C ASP A 534 -18.03 74.55 21.17
N PRO A 535 -19.33 74.59 21.64
CA PRO A 535 -19.97 73.97 22.84
C PRO A 535 -21.49 73.56 22.64
N PRO A 536 -22.48 73.58 23.60
CA PRO A 536 -22.51 73.62 25.09
C PRO A 536 -23.54 72.69 25.85
N VAL A 537 -23.16 72.20 27.07
CA VAL A 537 -23.84 72.30 28.41
C VAL A 537 -25.26 71.69 28.76
N GLU A 538 -25.29 70.89 29.87
CA GLU A 538 -26.30 70.63 30.97
C GLU A 538 -27.46 69.58 31.03
N SER A 539 -27.69 69.11 32.28
CA SER A 539 -28.76 68.25 32.90
C SER A 539 -28.72 66.71 32.67
N GLY A 540 -29.08 65.79 33.60
CA GLY A 540 -29.39 65.82 35.06
C GLY A 540 -30.69 65.04 35.44
N ASP A 541 -30.86 64.27 36.54
CA ASP A 541 -29.97 63.65 37.55
C ASP A 541 -30.73 62.51 38.36
N ARG A 542 -30.16 62.00 39.48
CA ARG A 542 -30.64 61.01 40.50
C ARG A 542 -31.82 61.52 41.39
N PRO A 543 -32.39 60.80 42.41
CA PRO A 543 -32.02 59.51 43.07
C PRO A 543 -33.19 58.53 43.40
N SER A 544 -32.93 57.50 44.24
CA SER A 544 -33.92 56.64 44.95
C SER A 544 -34.52 57.30 46.21
N PRO A 545 -35.61 56.77 46.81
CA PRO A 545 -35.49 56.19 48.17
C PRO A 545 -36.44 54.97 48.46
N ASP A 546 -36.87 54.75 49.72
CA ASP A 546 -37.28 53.46 50.34
C ASP A 546 -38.58 53.55 51.21
N THR A 547 -39.06 52.42 51.77
CA THR A 547 -40.10 52.19 52.85
C THR A 547 -41.64 52.25 52.56
N GLY A 548 -42.43 51.52 53.39
CA GLY A 548 -43.92 51.30 53.34
C GLY A 548 -44.78 52.23 54.24
N PRO A 549 -45.93 51.85 54.92
CA PRO A 549 -46.57 50.50 55.13
C PRO A 549 -48.15 50.37 55.23
N GLY A 550 -48.72 49.14 55.18
CA GLY A 550 -50.06 48.69 55.73
C GLY A 550 -51.40 49.08 55.01
N PRO A 551 -52.65 48.65 55.41
CA PRO A 551 -53.11 47.53 56.30
C PRO A 551 -54.46 46.76 55.91
N ILE A 552 -54.69 45.56 56.50
CA ILE A 552 -55.97 44.89 57.00
C ILE A 552 -57.31 44.74 56.17
N ARG A 553 -57.74 43.47 55.96
CA ARG A 553 -59.11 42.78 55.85
C ARG A 553 -60.36 43.37 55.11
N ARG A 554 -61.06 42.49 54.33
CA ARG A 554 -62.48 41.99 54.51
C ARG A 554 -62.91 40.90 53.46
N THR A 555 -64.05 40.20 53.67
CA THR A 555 -64.63 38.99 52.96
C THR A 555 -66.17 38.92 53.17
N PRO A 556 -66.99 37.90 52.74
CA PRO A 556 -66.81 36.71 51.85
C PRO A 556 -67.62 36.92 50.51
N PRO A 557 -68.50 36.04 49.90
CA PRO A 557 -69.04 34.66 50.13
C PRO A 557 -68.22 33.52 49.43
N ASP A 558 -68.54 32.21 49.31
CA ASP A 558 -69.75 31.31 49.48
C ASP A 558 -70.64 31.09 48.20
N PRO A 559 -71.32 29.93 47.92
CA PRO A 559 -71.57 28.71 48.74
C PRO A 559 -71.00 27.36 48.22
N GLY A 560 -70.96 26.35 49.13
CA GLY A 560 -70.39 24.98 48.97
C GLY A 560 -71.29 23.93 48.28
N PRO A 561 -71.61 22.74 48.86
CA PRO A 561 -71.34 22.17 50.21
C PRO A 561 -70.36 20.95 50.15
N ASP A 562 -70.58 19.82 50.85
CA ASP A 562 -70.06 19.49 52.21
C ASP A 562 -69.84 17.94 52.33
N THR A 563 -69.79 17.34 53.54
CA THR A 563 -68.95 16.17 53.83
C THR A 563 -69.53 15.07 54.77
N SER A 564 -69.06 13.83 54.56
CA SER A 564 -68.72 12.80 55.60
C SER A 564 -69.79 11.86 56.25
N ARG A 565 -69.25 10.68 56.67
CA ARG A 565 -69.54 9.84 57.88
C ARG A 565 -70.64 8.75 57.95
N ARG A 566 -70.15 7.53 58.28
CA ARG A 566 -70.70 6.46 59.18
C ARG A 566 -71.95 5.67 58.70
N PRO A 567 -72.30 4.51 59.33
CA PRO A 567 -71.57 3.68 60.32
C PRO A 567 -71.39 2.19 59.92
N SER A 568 -70.83 1.37 60.83
CA SER A 568 -70.84 -0.12 60.84
C SER A 568 -72.10 -0.66 61.57
N PRO A 569 -72.39 -1.98 61.70
CA PRO A 569 -71.56 -3.18 61.40
C PRO A 569 -72.31 -4.41 60.79
N ASP A 570 -71.68 -5.59 60.89
CA ASP A 570 -72.23 -6.97 61.01
C ASP A 570 -72.46 -7.91 59.79
N THR A 571 -72.10 -9.19 60.05
CA THR A 571 -72.58 -10.47 59.47
C THR A 571 -71.99 -11.04 58.15
N GLU A 572 -71.12 -12.05 58.32
CA GLU A 572 -70.89 -13.27 57.48
C GLU A 572 -70.36 -13.12 56.01
N GLU A 573 -69.65 -14.09 55.40
CA GLU A 573 -69.37 -15.50 55.76
C GLU A 573 -67.97 -15.98 55.26
N ASN A 574 -67.49 -17.11 55.81
CA ASN A 574 -66.46 -18.04 55.29
C ASN A 574 -64.99 -17.61 54.98
N THR A 575 -64.16 -17.73 56.03
CA THR A 575 -62.93 -18.55 56.17
C THR A 575 -62.35 -19.31 54.94
N PRO A 576 -61.00 -19.49 54.85
CA PRO A 576 -60.24 -20.25 55.84
C PRO A 576 -59.11 -19.50 56.56
N ARG A 577 -58.70 -20.07 57.71
CA ARG A 577 -57.73 -19.49 58.65
C ARG A 577 -56.28 -19.58 58.15
N ASP A 578 -55.58 -18.49 58.45
CA ASP A 578 -54.16 -18.45 58.81
C ASP A 578 -53.62 -19.77 59.41
N ARG A 579 -52.47 -20.21 58.91
CA ARG A 579 -51.54 -21.08 59.63
C ARG A 579 -50.16 -20.41 59.63
N ASN A 580 -49.82 -19.84 60.79
CA ASN A 580 -48.49 -19.38 61.14
C ASN A 580 -47.40 -20.32 60.58
N ARG A 581 -46.47 -19.72 59.83
CA ARG A 581 -45.11 -20.24 59.72
C ARG A 581 -44.11 -19.09 59.88
N ASP A 582 -43.53 -19.02 61.08
CA ASP A 582 -42.19 -18.50 61.30
C ASP A 582 -41.18 -19.33 60.46
N THR A 583 -41.09 -19.01 59.17
CA THR A 583 -39.91 -19.33 58.38
C THR A 583 -38.87 -18.25 58.69
N PRO A 584 -37.69 -18.61 59.24
CA PRO A 584 -36.60 -17.66 59.40
C PRO A 584 -36.32 -16.97 58.06
N ARG A 585 -36.13 -15.65 58.07
CA ARG A 585 -35.69 -14.91 56.87
C ARG A 585 -34.39 -15.57 56.38
N PRO A 586 -34.27 -15.89 55.07
CA PRO A 586 -33.07 -16.54 54.57
C PRO A 586 -31.85 -15.65 54.80
N THR A 587 -30.76 -16.25 55.28
CA THR A 587 -29.50 -15.54 55.46
C THR A 587 -28.96 -15.08 54.10
N PRO A 588 -28.54 -13.82 53.95
CA PRO A 588 -27.84 -13.37 52.76
C PRO A 588 -26.55 -14.17 52.49
N HIS A 589 -26.37 -14.57 51.24
CA HIS A 589 -25.16 -15.25 50.76
C HIS A 589 -24.68 -14.64 49.44
N LEU A 590 -23.36 -14.53 49.29
CA LEU A 590 -22.70 -14.00 48.10
C LEU A 590 -21.70 -15.03 47.58
N THR A 591 -21.78 -15.34 46.29
CA THR A 591 -20.77 -16.17 45.60
C THR A 591 -20.24 -15.44 44.38
N LEU A 592 -18.95 -15.62 44.10
CA LEU A 592 -18.30 -15.12 42.89
C LEU A 592 -18.16 -16.26 41.88
N SER A 593 -18.36 -16.00 40.58
CA SER A 593 -18.15 -17.04 39.56
C SER A 593 -16.67 -17.42 39.44
N ASN A 594 -15.75 -16.49 39.71
CA ASN A 594 -14.33 -16.78 39.94
C ASN A 594 -13.75 -15.92 41.10
N PRO A 595 -13.34 -16.52 42.23
CA PRO A 595 -12.73 -15.79 43.35
C PRO A 595 -11.25 -15.42 43.13
N ALA A 596 -10.63 -15.78 41.99
CA ALA A 596 -9.24 -15.43 41.67
C ALA A 596 -9.05 -15.02 40.20
N ILE A 597 -8.89 -13.72 39.96
CA ILE A 597 -8.75 -13.12 38.62
C ILE A 597 -7.36 -12.49 38.42
N GLU A 598 -7.01 -12.16 37.18
CA GLU A 598 -5.88 -11.26 36.86
C GLU A 598 -6.33 -9.80 36.92
N SER A 599 -5.39 -8.87 37.08
CA SER A 599 -5.61 -7.43 36.90
C SER A 599 -6.19 -7.15 35.51
N GLY A 600 -7.27 -6.36 35.48
CA GLY A 600 -8.08 -6.11 34.27
C GLY A 600 -9.09 -7.22 33.92
N GLY A 601 -9.14 -8.33 34.66
CA GLY A 601 -10.20 -9.34 34.55
C GLY A 601 -11.49 -8.96 35.27
N SER A 602 -12.54 -9.76 35.08
CA SER A 602 -13.85 -9.63 35.73
C SER A 602 -14.31 -10.95 36.38
N THR A 603 -15.29 -10.85 37.28
CA THR A 603 -16.07 -11.99 37.80
C THR A 603 -17.53 -11.58 37.97
N ASP A 604 -18.46 -12.51 37.83
CA ASP A 604 -19.84 -12.27 38.25
C ASP A 604 -19.94 -12.38 39.77
N ALA A 605 -20.79 -11.55 40.38
CA ALA A 605 -21.10 -11.58 41.80
C ALA A 605 -22.60 -11.89 41.98
N ARG A 606 -22.91 -13.06 42.54
CA ARG A 606 -24.27 -13.57 42.74
C ARG A 606 -24.68 -13.49 44.20
N ALA A 607 -25.58 -12.56 44.50
CA ALA A 607 -26.26 -12.45 45.79
C ALA A 607 -27.51 -13.33 45.82
N THR A 608 -27.78 -13.97 46.97
CA THR A 608 -29.00 -14.76 47.25
C THR A 608 -29.42 -14.58 48.72
N GLY A 609 -30.66 -14.90 49.07
CA GLY A 609 -31.17 -14.74 50.45
C GLY A 609 -31.68 -13.32 50.79
N PHE A 610 -32.04 -12.54 49.78
CA PHE A 610 -32.68 -11.22 49.93
C PHE A 610 -34.20 -11.32 49.73
N ASP A 611 -34.97 -10.29 50.09
CA ASP A 611 -36.41 -10.30 49.80
C ASP A 611 -36.67 -10.04 48.30
N PRO A 612 -37.70 -10.65 47.68
CA PRO A 612 -38.07 -10.33 46.30
C PRO A 612 -38.33 -8.83 46.09
N GLY A 613 -37.72 -8.23 45.06
CA GLY A 613 -37.78 -6.77 44.84
C GLY A 613 -36.94 -5.94 45.82
N GLU A 614 -36.06 -6.54 46.62
CA GLU A 614 -35.05 -5.82 47.39
C GLU A 614 -33.94 -5.28 46.48
N GLN A 615 -33.49 -4.04 46.69
CA GLN A 615 -32.31 -3.52 46.02
C GLN A 615 -31.06 -3.87 46.82
N ILE A 616 -30.07 -4.39 46.11
CA ILE A 616 -28.81 -4.92 46.63
C ILE A 616 -27.68 -4.13 45.97
N THR A 617 -26.95 -3.36 46.75
CA THR A 617 -25.75 -2.63 46.27
C THR A 617 -24.52 -3.50 46.46
N PHE A 618 -23.74 -3.67 45.39
CA PHE A 618 -22.50 -4.43 45.40
C PHE A 618 -21.33 -3.46 45.52
N SER A 619 -20.38 -3.73 46.41
CA SER A 619 -19.21 -2.89 46.64
C SER A 619 -17.96 -3.74 46.86
N TRP A 620 -16.78 -3.15 46.74
CA TRP A 620 -15.52 -3.79 47.10
C TRP A 620 -14.77 -2.99 48.17
N LYS A 621 -13.96 -3.69 48.97
CA LYS A 621 -13.02 -3.10 49.94
C LYS A 621 -11.71 -3.90 49.97
N GLY A 622 -10.58 -3.24 49.83
CA GLY A 622 -9.26 -3.87 49.85
C GLY A 622 -8.15 -2.87 49.55
N GLN A 623 -6.90 -3.22 49.84
CA GLN A 623 -5.72 -2.36 49.63
C GLN A 623 -5.92 -0.91 50.13
N GLY A 624 -6.42 -0.76 51.36
CA GLY A 624 -6.68 0.54 52.00
C GLY A 624 -7.84 1.36 51.44
N SER A 625 -8.56 0.88 50.42
CA SER A 625 -9.60 1.61 49.70
C SER A 625 -10.90 0.79 49.55
N SER A 626 -11.94 1.44 49.01
CA SER A 626 -13.24 0.81 48.71
C SER A 626 -13.97 1.57 47.61
N GLY A 627 -14.79 0.86 46.84
CA GLY A 627 -15.59 1.44 45.75
C GLY A 627 -16.92 0.73 45.55
N ASP A 628 -17.83 1.40 44.84
CA ASP A 628 -19.12 0.85 44.40
C ASP A 628 -18.93 0.05 43.10
N LEU A 629 -19.68 -1.04 42.95
CA LEU A 629 -19.79 -1.86 41.74
C LEU A 629 -21.21 -1.76 41.12
N GLY A 630 -22.13 -1.09 41.82
CA GLY A 630 -23.48 -0.80 41.38
C GLY A 630 -24.56 -1.67 42.02
N THR A 631 -25.80 -1.24 41.84
CA THR A 631 -26.99 -1.86 42.44
C THR A 631 -27.69 -2.80 41.47
N ARG A 632 -28.29 -3.87 41.99
CA ARG A 632 -29.22 -4.77 41.28
C ARG A 632 -30.47 -5.00 42.12
N THR A 633 -31.59 -5.34 41.50
CA THR A 633 -32.83 -5.70 42.21
C THR A 633 -32.96 -7.22 42.27
N ALA A 634 -33.35 -7.75 43.43
CA ALA A 634 -33.57 -9.18 43.65
C ALA A 634 -34.80 -9.69 42.88
N ASP A 635 -34.64 -10.85 42.24
CA ASP A 635 -35.68 -11.55 41.50
C ASP A 635 -36.78 -12.12 42.41
N ALA A 636 -37.78 -12.78 41.81
CA ALA A 636 -38.87 -13.44 42.53
C ALA A 636 -38.43 -14.58 43.49
N ARG A 637 -37.14 -14.93 43.52
CA ARG A 637 -36.52 -15.94 44.39
C ARG A 637 -35.52 -15.33 45.39
N GLY A 638 -35.41 -14.00 45.46
CA GLY A 638 -34.50 -13.32 46.38
C GLY A 638 -33.03 -13.35 45.93
N ALA A 639 -32.77 -13.46 44.62
CA ALA A 639 -31.44 -13.53 44.04
C ALA A 639 -31.15 -12.36 43.08
N ALA A 640 -29.92 -11.88 43.04
CA ALA A 640 -29.43 -10.91 42.07
C ALA A 640 -28.04 -11.28 41.57
N VAL A 641 -27.75 -10.98 40.31
CA VAL A 641 -26.42 -11.12 39.72
C VAL A 641 -25.94 -9.76 39.24
N LEU A 642 -24.79 -9.34 39.73
CA LEU A 642 -23.97 -8.32 39.10
C LEU A 642 -23.00 -9.04 38.15
N PRO A 643 -23.17 -8.95 36.82
CA PRO A 643 -22.15 -9.42 35.89
C PRO A 643 -20.96 -8.47 35.87
N ASP A 644 -19.80 -8.99 35.48
CA ASP A 644 -18.57 -8.22 35.21
C ASP A 644 -18.11 -7.27 36.34
N ALA A 645 -18.15 -7.73 37.60
CA ALA A 645 -17.49 -7.02 38.69
C ALA A 645 -15.97 -7.01 38.45
N THR A 646 -15.38 -5.81 38.33
CA THR A 646 -13.95 -5.60 38.07
C THR A 646 -13.29 -4.85 39.24
N VAL A 647 -12.05 -5.22 39.55
CA VAL A 647 -11.17 -4.48 40.47
C VAL A 647 -9.79 -4.39 39.82
N GLN A 648 -9.27 -3.17 39.65
CA GLN A 648 -8.16 -2.90 38.72
C GLN A 648 -6.78 -3.24 39.28
N ALA A 649 -6.51 -2.87 40.54
CA ALA A 649 -5.22 -3.12 41.18
C ALA A 649 -5.12 -4.57 41.70
N ALA A 650 -3.89 -5.10 41.75
CA ALA A 650 -3.63 -6.41 42.31
C ALA A 650 -3.70 -6.40 43.85
N GLY A 651 -4.06 -7.55 44.44
CA GLY A 651 -4.20 -7.73 45.87
C GLY A 651 -5.43 -8.53 46.28
N ALA A 652 -5.65 -8.65 47.59
CA ALA A 652 -6.86 -9.23 48.15
C ALA A 652 -7.92 -8.15 48.39
N TYR A 653 -9.17 -8.49 48.06
CA TYR A 653 -10.36 -7.65 48.18
C TYR A 653 -11.54 -8.44 48.75
N THR A 654 -12.41 -7.76 49.49
CA THR A 654 -13.71 -8.26 49.92
C THR A 654 -14.78 -7.60 49.07
N ILE A 655 -15.55 -8.40 48.33
CA ILE A 655 -16.78 -7.97 47.66
C ILE A 655 -17.93 -8.11 48.66
N ALA A 656 -18.79 -7.11 48.76
CA ALA A 656 -19.91 -7.07 49.69
C ALA A 656 -21.22 -6.72 48.96
N ALA A 657 -22.26 -7.52 49.18
CA ALA A 657 -23.63 -7.30 48.73
C ALA A 657 -24.49 -6.84 49.91
N GLN A 658 -25.05 -5.64 49.82
CA GLN A 658 -25.74 -4.95 50.91
C GLN A 658 -27.22 -4.70 50.54
N GLY A 659 -28.14 -5.23 51.35
CA GLY A 659 -29.58 -5.00 51.26
C GLY A 659 -30.06 -3.79 52.07
N LYS A 660 -31.38 -3.65 52.22
CA LYS A 660 -32.07 -2.46 52.77
C LYS A 660 -31.74 -2.13 54.22
N THR A 661 -31.27 -3.09 55.02
CA THR A 661 -30.80 -2.87 56.40
C THR A 661 -29.35 -3.33 56.56
N PRO A 662 -28.56 -2.74 57.49
CA PRO A 662 -27.14 -3.10 57.67
C PRO A 662 -26.92 -4.60 57.93
N GLU A 663 -27.85 -5.22 58.66
CA GLU A 663 -27.86 -6.64 59.01
C GLU A 663 -28.00 -7.56 57.78
N ARG A 664 -28.55 -7.08 56.67
CA ARG A 664 -28.66 -7.85 55.41
C ARG A 664 -27.44 -7.63 54.52
N ARG A 665 -26.32 -8.18 54.95
CA ARG A 665 -25.03 -8.08 54.25
C ARG A 665 -24.44 -9.47 54.02
N ALA A 666 -23.91 -9.71 52.83
CA ALA A 666 -23.14 -10.90 52.50
C ALA A 666 -21.81 -10.49 51.87
N GLU A 667 -20.73 -11.22 52.16
CA GLU A 667 -19.38 -10.91 51.67
C GLU A 667 -18.68 -12.13 51.06
N ALA A 668 -17.79 -11.90 50.11
CA ALA A 668 -16.97 -12.91 49.45
C ALA A 668 -15.59 -12.34 49.08
N THR A 669 -14.53 -13.15 49.21
CA THR A 669 -13.16 -12.70 48.90
C THR A 669 -12.83 -12.87 47.42
N LEU A 670 -12.25 -11.83 46.82
CA LEU A 670 -11.68 -11.80 45.48
C LEU A 670 -10.17 -11.56 45.58
N THR A 671 -9.39 -12.38 44.89
CA THR A 671 -7.94 -12.18 44.73
C THR A 671 -7.63 -11.71 43.32
N VAL A 672 -7.01 -10.55 43.17
CA VAL A 672 -6.54 -10.02 41.89
C VAL A 672 -5.03 -10.24 41.80
N ARG A 673 -4.56 -10.99 40.80
CA ARG A 673 -3.13 -11.25 40.56
C ARG A 673 -2.56 -10.26 39.56
N GLU A 674 -1.29 -9.90 39.72
CA GLU A 674 -0.56 -9.18 38.67
C GLU A 674 -0.43 -10.06 37.41
N ARG A 675 -0.65 -9.47 36.24
CA ARG A 675 -0.39 -10.13 34.96
C ARG A 675 1.12 -10.00 34.65
N PRO A 676 1.82 -11.09 34.30
CA PRO A 676 3.22 -10.98 33.86
C PRO A 676 3.29 -10.18 32.55
N ALA A 677 4.14 -9.15 32.53
CA ALA A 677 4.31 -8.30 31.36
C ALA A 677 4.84 -9.11 30.15
N PRO A 678 4.37 -8.83 28.92
CA PRO A 678 4.85 -9.52 27.73
C PRO A 678 6.35 -9.28 27.49
N LEU A 679 7.00 -10.27 26.88
CA LEU A 679 8.36 -10.14 26.36
C LEU A 679 8.36 -9.14 25.20
N ILE A 680 9.30 -8.20 25.23
CA ILE A 680 9.51 -7.30 24.10
C ILE A 680 10.09 -8.09 22.93
N ARG A 681 9.66 -7.75 21.71
CA ARG A 681 10.24 -8.27 20.46
C ARG A 681 10.37 -7.19 19.40
N LEU A 682 11.53 -7.11 18.79
CA LEU A 682 11.74 -6.51 17.47
C LEU A 682 10.94 -7.34 16.44
N THR A 683 10.21 -6.65 15.57
CA THR A 683 9.32 -7.28 14.56
C THR A 683 9.54 -6.76 13.14
N SER A 684 10.12 -5.57 12.99
CA SER A 684 10.65 -5.08 11.74
C SER A 684 11.89 -4.22 12.02
N VAL A 685 13.02 -4.64 11.48
CA VAL A 685 14.32 -3.94 11.50
C VAL A 685 14.96 -4.19 10.13
N PRO A 686 15.49 -3.17 9.44
CA PRO A 686 16.28 -3.41 8.23
C PRO A 686 17.60 -4.11 8.60
N SER A 687 18.12 -4.97 7.72
CA SER A 687 19.43 -5.61 7.93
C SER A 687 20.60 -4.64 7.73
N SER A 688 20.41 -3.60 6.91
CA SER A 688 21.35 -2.50 6.74
C SER A 688 20.63 -1.19 6.44
N VAL A 689 21.29 -0.08 6.74
CA VAL A 689 20.81 1.28 6.48
C VAL A 689 21.95 2.13 5.93
N GLN A 690 21.61 3.20 5.20
CA GLN A 690 22.58 4.17 4.68
C GLN A 690 22.93 5.20 5.76
N ALA A 691 24.19 5.66 5.82
CA ALA A 691 24.63 6.63 6.81
C ALA A 691 23.82 7.94 6.74
N GLU A 692 23.36 8.43 7.89
CA GLU A 692 22.41 9.55 8.06
C GLU A 692 21.01 9.35 7.43
N ALA A 693 20.71 8.21 6.80
CA ALA A 693 19.38 7.95 6.24
C ALA A 693 18.34 7.66 7.34
N ALA A 694 17.06 7.85 7.00
CA ALA A 694 15.95 7.56 7.91
C ALA A 694 15.91 6.07 8.29
N LEU A 695 15.71 5.79 9.57
CA LEU A 695 15.61 4.46 10.15
C LEU A 695 14.24 4.31 10.82
N GLU A 696 13.49 3.28 10.41
CA GLU A 696 12.21 2.89 11.00
C GLU A 696 12.31 1.49 11.60
N VAL A 697 11.89 1.36 12.86
CA VAL A 697 11.94 0.12 13.65
C VAL A 697 10.57 -0.12 14.25
N THR A 698 10.03 -1.34 14.12
CA THR A 698 8.77 -1.72 14.77
C THR A 698 9.00 -2.84 15.77
N ALA A 699 8.49 -2.65 16.98
CA ALA A 699 8.63 -3.57 18.10
C ALA A 699 7.28 -3.76 18.84
N THR A 700 7.19 -4.85 19.59
CA THR A 700 5.98 -5.32 20.27
C THR A 700 6.29 -5.76 21.70
N GLY A 701 5.26 -6.01 22.52
CA GLY A 701 5.42 -6.44 23.90
C GLY A 701 5.55 -5.28 24.90
N PHE A 702 5.06 -4.10 24.57
CA PHE A 702 5.01 -2.94 25.48
C PHE A 702 3.63 -2.79 26.11
N GLU A 703 3.56 -2.09 27.25
CA GLU A 703 2.30 -1.67 27.84
C GLU A 703 1.68 -0.48 27.07
N ALA A 704 0.36 -0.36 27.07
CA ALA A 704 -0.32 0.75 26.42
C ALA A 704 0.11 2.10 27.04
N GLY A 705 0.65 3.01 26.22
CA GLY A 705 1.21 4.28 26.71
C GLY A 705 2.63 4.19 27.28
N GLU A 706 3.32 3.05 27.18
CA GLU A 706 4.72 2.92 27.57
C GLU A 706 5.63 3.76 26.65
N THR A 707 6.51 4.58 27.22
CA THR A 707 7.57 5.27 26.46
C THR A 707 8.70 4.30 26.16
N VAL A 708 8.99 4.12 24.87
CA VAL A 708 10.01 3.22 24.34
C VAL A 708 11.17 4.03 23.77
N ARG A 709 12.39 3.53 23.95
CA ARG A 709 13.62 4.11 23.42
C ARG A 709 14.23 3.18 22.37
N LEU A 710 14.82 3.75 21.33
CA LEU A 710 15.64 3.06 20.33
C LEU A 710 17.07 3.59 20.42
N THR A 711 18.06 2.73 20.61
CA THR A 711 19.48 3.09 20.59
C THR A 711 20.25 2.33 19.52
N LEU A 712 21.36 2.92 19.06
CA LEU A 712 22.40 2.29 18.25
C LEU A 712 23.73 2.41 18.99
N GLY A 713 24.21 1.28 19.52
CA GLY A 713 25.15 1.30 20.65
C GLY A 713 24.58 2.15 21.80
N ASP A 714 25.41 3.03 22.34
CA ASP A 714 25.04 3.97 23.40
C ASP A 714 24.25 5.21 22.90
N THR A 715 24.09 5.39 21.58
CA THR A 715 23.45 6.58 21.00
C THR A 715 21.94 6.45 20.97
N LEU A 716 21.19 7.38 21.61
CA LEU A 716 19.74 7.45 21.49
C LEU A 716 19.33 7.97 20.11
N VAL A 717 18.59 7.16 19.35
CA VAL A 717 18.21 7.42 17.96
C VAL A 717 16.78 7.96 17.86
N ALA A 718 15.86 7.39 18.66
CA ALA A 718 14.46 7.77 18.68
C ALA A 718 13.79 7.43 20.02
N THR A 719 12.69 8.11 20.30
CA THR A 719 11.74 7.75 21.36
C THR A 719 10.31 7.82 20.82
N ALA A 720 9.46 6.89 21.26
CA ALA A 720 8.06 6.83 20.87
C ALA A 720 7.20 6.31 22.04
N THR A 721 5.88 6.36 21.89
CA THR A 721 4.93 5.82 22.87
C THR A 721 4.19 4.65 22.26
N ALA A 722 4.12 3.51 22.97
CA ALA A 722 3.43 2.33 22.52
C ALA A 722 1.91 2.53 22.44
N GLY A 723 1.29 2.00 21.39
CA GLY A 723 -0.14 2.06 21.15
C GLY A 723 -0.95 1.15 22.08
N GLY A 724 -2.28 1.24 22.00
CA GLY A 724 -3.20 0.46 22.84
C GLY A 724 -3.14 -1.08 22.67
N ASN A 725 -2.38 -1.57 21.70
CA ASN A 725 -2.10 -2.98 21.44
C ASN A 725 -0.66 -3.41 21.82
N GLY A 726 0.12 -2.53 22.45
CA GLY A 726 1.52 -2.82 22.83
C GLY A 726 2.52 -2.86 21.67
N HIS A 727 2.13 -2.39 20.48
CA HIS A 727 3.04 -2.14 19.37
C HIS A 727 3.62 -0.71 19.45
N VAL A 728 4.84 -0.53 18.97
CA VAL A 728 5.46 0.78 18.78
C VAL A 728 6.24 0.81 17.46
N THR A 729 6.20 1.95 16.78
CA THR A 729 7.05 2.23 15.61
C THR A 729 7.91 3.45 15.94
N LEU A 730 9.23 3.25 15.96
CA LEU A 730 10.24 4.26 16.25
C LEU A 730 10.86 4.73 14.94
N ARG A 731 10.97 6.06 14.76
CA ARG A 731 11.59 6.69 13.59
C ARG A 731 12.70 7.62 14.02
N GLY A 732 13.89 7.45 13.44
CA GLY A 732 15.07 8.29 13.65
C GLY A 732 15.96 8.28 12.42
N HIS A 733 17.26 8.51 12.59
CA HIS A 733 18.25 8.45 11.51
C HIS A 733 19.45 7.60 11.91
N ALA A 734 20.09 6.98 10.93
CA ALA A 734 21.34 6.22 11.13
C ALA A 734 22.51 7.15 11.50
N PRO A 735 23.52 6.64 12.24
CA PRO A 735 24.80 7.32 12.42
C PRO A 735 25.44 7.76 11.09
N ALA A 736 26.24 8.84 11.15
CA ALA A 736 27.02 9.33 10.00
C ALA A 736 28.25 8.45 9.68
N ARG A 737 28.70 7.66 10.65
CA ARG A 737 29.82 6.71 10.52
C ARG A 737 29.30 5.35 10.05
N PRO A 738 29.83 4.79 8.94
CA PRO A 738 29.59 3.40 8.58
C PRO A 738 30.29 2.46 9.57
N ASP A 739 29.53 1.55 10.17
CA ASP A 739 29.97 0.53 11.13
C ASP A 739 28.83 -0.47 11.36
N THR A 740 29.08 -1.59 12.03
CA THR A 740 27.99 -2.47 12.51
C THR A 740 27.62 -2.07 13.94
N TYR A 741 26.36 -1.71 14.14
CA TYR A 741 25.83 -1.21 15.42
C TYR A 741 24.87 -2.22 16.05
N ARG A 742 24.96 -2.41 17.37
CA ARG A 742 23.91 -3.10 18.13
C ARG A 742 22.71 -2.17 18.28
N LEU A 743 21.60 -2.52 17.64
CA LEU A 743 20.31 -1.85 17.71
C LEU A 743 19.51 -2.44 18.87
N THR A 744 19.12 -1.59 19.82
CA THR A 744 18.36 -2.02 21.01
C THR A 744 17.07 -1.21 21.14
N VAL A 745 15.95 -1.90 21.43
CA VAL A 745 14.73 -1.25 21.90
C VAL A 745 14.53 -1.52 23.38
N THR A 746 14.20 -0.48 24.16
CA THR A 746 14.06 -0.58 25.63
C THR A 746 12.75 0.06 26.08
N GLY A 747 12.03 -0.63 26.96
CA GLY A 747 10.80 -0.12 27.60
C GLY A 747 11.08 0.80 28.79
N ARG A 748 10.11 0.86 29.71
CA ARG A 748 10.15 1.67 30.95
C ARG A 748 11.26 1.22 31.92
N ALA A 749 11.62 -0.06 31.91
CA ALA A 749 12.66 -0.65 32.75
C ALA A 749 13.78 -1.21 31.87
N ALA A 750 15.04 -1.08 32.31
CA ALA A 750 16.22 -1.35 31.48
C ALA A 750 16.46 -2.84 31.17
N ASP A 751 15.92 -3.73 32.00
CA ASP A 751 15.85 -5.17 31.82
C ASP A 751 14.80 -5.60 30.78
N ARG A 752 13.82 -4.73 30.48
CA ARG A 752 12.85 -4.93 29.40
C ARG A 752 13.40 -4.35 28.09
N SER A 753 14.16 -5.17 27.37
CA SER A 753 14.69 -4.86 26.03
C SER A 753 14.71 -6.05 25.07
N ASP A 754 14.88 -5.76 23.78
CA ASP A 754 15.24 -6.73 22.74
C ASP A 754 16.21 -6.05 21.74
N ASP A 755 17.10 -6.82 21.11
CA ASP A 755 18.21 -6.27 20.33
C ASP A 755 18.66 -7.13 19.13
N THR A 756 19.33 -6.49 18.17
CA THR A 756 19.87 -7.09 16.95
C THR A 756 21.06 -6.29 16.43
N GLU A 757 21.84 -6.83 15.49
CA GLU A 757 22.81 -6.04 14.73
C GLU A 757 22.13 -5.27 13.58
N LEU A 758 22.65 -4.08 13.26
CA LEU A 758 22.31 -3.27 12.09
C LEU A 758 23.60 -2.75 11.44
N THR A 759 23.80 -3.04 10.15
CA THR A 759 24.96 -2.54 9.39
C THR A 759 24.68 -1.16 8.81
N VAL A 760 25.42 -0.14 9.23
CA VAL A 760 25.38 1.21 8.63
C VAL A 760 26.38 1.26 7.48
N THR A 761 25.90 1.60 6.28
CA THR A 761 26.65 1.60 5.03
C THR A 761 27.01 3.02 4.59
N PRO A 762 28.16 3.24 3.92
CA PRO A 762 28.54 4.57 3.44
C PRO A 762 27.54 5.09 2.39
N LYS A 763 27.32 6.41 2.41
CA LYS A 763 26.52 7.12 1.40
C LYS A 763 27.02 6.81 -0.02
N PRO A 764 26.13 6.65 -1.02
CA PRO A 764 26.54 6.54 -2.42
C PRO A 764 27.26 7.81 -2.87
N PRO A 765 28.13 7.72 -3.90
CA PRO A 765 28.80 8.89 -4.46
C PRO A 765 27.79 9.90 -5.03
N PRO A 766 28.14 11.21 -5.09
CA PRO A 766 27.28 12.22 -5.70
C PRO A 766 27.08 11.95 -7.19
N ASP A 767 25.83 12.05 -7.65
CA ASP A 767 25.47 11.85 -9.05
C ASP A 767 26.03 13.00 -9.90
N LEU A 768 26.85 12.68 -10.90
CA LEU A 768 27.39 13.65 -11.86
C LEU A 768 26.44 13.91 -13.04
N SER A 769 25.32 13.19 -13.18
CA SER A 769 24.45 13.29 -14.35
C SER A 769 23.87 14.69 -14.56
N GLY A 770 23.60 15.02 -15.83
CA GLY A 770 23.01 16.29 -16.28
C GLY A 770 24.02 17.22 -16.97
N GLY A 771 23.62 18.48 -17.14
CA GLY A 771 24.36 19.46 -17.92
C GLY A 771 25.61 20.01 -17.22
N TRP A 772 26.74 20.05 -17.94
CA TRP A 772 27.99 20.65 -17.50
C TRP A 772 28.63 21.54 -18.59
N GLY A 773 29.24 22.65 -18.15
CA GLY A 773 30.00 23.59 -18.98
C GLY A 773 29.19 24.32 -20.06
N GLY A 774 27.87 24.15 -20.10
CA GLY A 774 26.99 24.62 -21.17
C GLY A 774 27.04 23.82 -22.47
N TYR A 775 27.79 22.71 -22.56
CA TYR A 775 27.92 21.91 -23.80
C TYR A 775 28.10 20.39 -23.62
N LEU A 776 28.16 19.88 -22.39
CA LEU A 776 28.18 18.43 -22.11
C LEU A 776 26.91 18.04 -21.35
N ASP A 777 26.32 16.90 -21.69
CA ASP A 777 25.33 16.20 -20.85
C ASP A 777 25.96 14.89 -20.37
N PHE A 778 26.22 14.81 -19.07
CA PHE A 778 26.76 13.62 -18.40
C PHE A 778 25.62 12.65 -18.07
N GLN A 779 25.87 11.35 -18.27
CA GLN A 779 24.92 10.28 -18.02
C GLN A 779 25.61 9.17 -17.25
N ASP A 780 25.06 8.79 -16.09
CA ASP A 780 25.44 7.60 -15.33
C ASP A 780 25.25 6.34 -16.19
N VAL A 781 26.36 5.69 -16.56
CA VAL A 781 26.38 4.41 -17.30
C VAL A 781 26.55 3.21 -16.37
N GLY A 782 26.51 3.44 -15.06
CA GLY A 782 26.55 2.41 -14.02
C GLY A 782 27.93 2.21 -13.38
N GLY A 783 27.92 1.60 -12.18
CA GLY A 783 29.16 1.23 -11.48
C GLY A 783 30.04 2.39 -11.01
N GLY A 784 29.50 3.62 -10.94
CA GLY A 784 30.28 4.84 -10.68
C GLY A 784 30.99 5.38 -11.94
N SER A 785 30.58 4.94 -13.12
CA SER A 785 31.08 5.41 -14.41
C SER A 785 30.06 6.33 -15.11
N TYR A 786 30.55 7.33 -15.83
CA TYR A 786 29.76 8.32 -16.53
C TYR A 786 30.31 8.56 -17.94
N GLU A 787 29.40 8.71 -18.91
CA GLU A 787 29.70 9.18 -20.26
C GLU A 787 29.12 10.58 -20.45
N ALA A 788 29.87 11.48 -21.09
CA ALA A 788 29.36 12.80 -21.48
C ALA A 788 29.32 12.96 -22.99
N THR A 789 28.15 13.37 -23.49
CA THR A 789 27.90 13.66 -24.90
C THR A 789 27.76 15.16 -25.14
N ARG A 790 28.12 15.64 -26.34
CA ARG A 790 27.94 17.05 -26.72
C ARG A 790 26.46 17.40 -26.84
N SER A 791 26.01 18.35 -26.02
CA SER A 791 24.70 18.99 -26.12
C SER A 791 24.79 20.32 -26.88
N GLY A 792 23.71 20.67 -27.58
CA GLY A 792 23.68 21.84 -28.47
C GLY A 792 24.18 21.57 -29.89
N PRO A 793 24.38 22.60 -30.74
CA PRO A 793 24.79 22.41 -32.13
C PRO A 793 26.23 21.88 -32.26
N ASP A 794 26.53 21.31 -33.42
CA ASP A 794 27.87 20.89 -33.83
C ASP A 794 28.93 21.97 -33.55
N HIS A 795 30.03 21.58 -32.91
CA HIS A 795 31.12 22.48 -32.53
C HIS A 795 32.32 22.30 -33.46
N VAL A 796 32.62 23.34 -34.25
CA VAL A 796 33.89 23.43 -34.99
C VAL A 796 34.98 23.90 -34.04
N GLU A 797 35.99 23.05 -33.80
CA GLU A 797 37.11 23.38 -32.93
C GLU A 797 38.00 24.45 -33.60
N PRO A 798 38.26 25.61 -32.97
CA PRO A 798 38.83 26.78 -33.65
C PRO A 798 40.23 26.61 -34.26
N ASN A 799 41.07 25.71 -33.73
CA ASN A 799 42.48 25.60 -34.14
C ASN A 799 42.66 24.62 -35.30
N SER A 800 41.99 23.46 -35.23
CA SER A 800 42.03 22.40 -36.23
C SER A 800 40.98 22.58 -37.34
N GLY A 801 39.89 23.32 -37.07
CA GLY A 801 38.73 23.42 -37.95
C GLY A 801 37.89 22.13 -38.02
N CYS A 802 38.13 21.17 -37.12
CA CYS A 802 37.46 19.88 -37.10
C CYS A 802 36.16 19.92 -36.28
N THR A 803 35.12 19.24 -36.75
CA THR A 803 33.78 19.28 -36.14
C THR A 803 33.56 18.16 -35.13
N PHE A 804 33.17 18.52 -33.92
CA PHE A 804 32.54 17.63 -32.94
C PHE A 804 31.01 17.67 -33.12
N PRO A 805 30.36 16.57 -33.55
CA PRO A 805 28.93 16.54 -33.82
C PRO A 805 28.10 16.51 -32.53
N HIS A 806 26.88 17.05 -32.59
CA HIS A 806 25.87 16.89 -31.54
C HIS A 806 25.62 15.41 -31.21
N GLY A 807 25.50 15.09 -29.92
CA GLY A 807 25.35 13.72 -29.42
C GLY A 807 26.64 12.88 -29.48
N GLY A 808 27.75 13.42 -29.98
CA GLY A 808 29.05 12.76 -29.95
C GLY A 808 29.60 12.65 -28.52
N ALA A 809 30.09 11.47 -28.15
CA ALA A 809 30.80 11.26 -26.89
C ALA A 809 32.13 12.02 -26.86
N GLU A 810 32.40 12.69 -25.73
CA GLU A 810 33.61 13.50 -25.50
C GLU A 810 34.31 13.24 -24.15
N VAL A 811 33.64 12.61 -23.19
CA VAL A 811 34.21 12.23 -21.89
C VAL A 811 33.73 10.83 -21.51
N HIS A 812 34.66 10.00 -21.04
CA HIS A 812 34.37 8.81 -20.23
C HIS A 812 35.11 8.94 -18.91
N LEU A 813 34.45 8.71 -17.78
CA LEU A 813 35.12 8.70 -16.47
C LEU A 813 34.52 7.67 -15.52
N SER A 814 35.28 7.31 -14.49
CA SER A 814 34.88 6.34 -13.46
C SER A 814 35.49 6.68 -12.10
N GLY A 815 34.74 6.47 -11.01
CA GLY A 815 35.24 6.72 -9.66
C GLY A 815 34.15 6.89 -8.62
N ASN A 816 34.57 7.01 -7.36
CA ASN A 816 33.68 7.18 -6.20
C ASN A 816 33.66 8.62 -5.66
N GLY A 817 34.35 9.55 -6.33
CA GLY A 817 34.50 10.92 -5.88
C GLY A 817 35.44 11.09 -4.67
N PRO A 818 35.88 12.34 -4.37
CA PRO A 818 35.74 13.52 -5.22
C PRO A 818 36.61 13.43 -6.48
N VAL A 819 37.56 12.49 -6.55
CA VAL A 819 38.38 12.22 -7.74
C VAL A 819 37.80 11.06 -8.55
N TYR A 820 37.86 11.20 -9.86
CA TYR A 820 37.48 10.21 -10.87
C TYR A 820 38.59 10.14 -11.93
N GLU A 821 38.81 8.96 -12.52
CA GLU A 821 39.79 8.74 -13.59
C GLU A 821 39.08 8.28 -14.87
N GLY A 822 39.61 8.67 -16.03
CA GLY A 822 38.95 8.45 -17.31
C GLY A 822 39.73 8.98 -18.49
N GLU A 823 39.03 9.40 -19.53
CA GLU A 823 39.59 9.96 -20.76
C GLU A 823 38.70 11.10 -21.30
N THR A 824 39.31 12.07 -22.00
CA THR A 824 38.57 13.06 -22.80
C THR A 824 39.00 12.99 -24.26
N ARG A 825 38.10 13.35 -25.17
CA ARG A 825 38.33 13.27 -26.62
C ARG A 825 39.11 14.48 -27.14
N TRP A 826 40.30 14.21 -27.68
CA TRP A 826 41.13 15.19 -28.38
C TRP A 826 40.96 15.07 -29.90
N VAL A 827 41.36 16.14 -30.61
CA VAL A 827 41.42 16.19 -32.07
C VAL A 827 42.75 16.76 -32.54
N HIS A 828 43.24 16.28 -33.68
CA HIS A 828 44.37 16.84 -34.41
C HIS A 828 43.99 17.00 -35.89
N GLY A 829 44.35 18.12 -36.51
CA GLY A 829 43.98 18.46 -37.88
C GLY A 829 44.31 19.92 -38.19
N SER A 830 44.03 20.38 -39.41
CA SER A 830 44.24 21.77 -39.80
C SER A 830 43.27 22.19 -40.90
N GLY A 831 42.59 23.33 -40.73
CA GLY A 831 41.61 23.86 -41.69
C GLY A 831 40.45 22.91 -42.01
N GLY A 832 40.07 22.03 -41.07
CA GLY A 832 39.06 20.98 -41.28
C GLY A 832 39.53 19.82 -42.17
N GLN A 833 40.84 19.73 -42.46
CA GLN A 833 41.45 18.61 -43.19
C GLN A 833 42.25 17.71 -42.23
N ASN A 834 42.31 16.41 -42.58
CA ASN A 834 43.06 15.38 -41.84
C ASN A 834 42.69 15.27 -40.34
N CYS A 835 41.41 15.43 -40.01
CA CYS A 835 40.89 15.35 -38.64
C CYS A 835 41.01 13.92 -38.06
N ASP A 836 41.99 13.72 -37.19
CA ASP A 836 42.18 12.51 -36.38
C ASP A 836 41.67 12.77 -34.94
N PHE A 837 40.92 11.84 -34.37
CA PHE A 837 40.31 11.96 -33.04
C PHE A 837 40.79 10.82 -32.15
N LYS A 838 41.31 11.16 -30.96
CA LYS A 838 41.85 10.18 -30.01
C LYS A 838 41.44 10.50 -28.57
N TRP A 839 41.27 9.47 -27.77
CA TRP A 839 41.07 9.60 -26.34
C TRP A 839 42.41 9.89 -25.64
N GLY A 840 42.38 10.77 -24.66
CA GLY A 840 43.53 11.15 -23.85
C GLY A 840 43.19 11.05 -22.37
N ALA A 841 43.98 10.25 -21.63
CA ALA A 841 43.81 9.98 -20.21
C ALA A 841 43.62 11.27 -19.40
N ALA A 842 42.64 11.26 -18.48
CA ALA A 842 42.17 12.43 -17.77
C ALA A 842 41.74 12.11 -16.34
N THR A 843 42.09 13.01 -15.42
CA THR A 843 41.64 12.99 -14.02
C THR A 843 40.63 14.12 -13.82
N PHE A 844 39.57 13.84 -13.07
CA PHE A 844 38.45 14.76 -12.83
C PHE A 844 38.27 14.92 -11.32
N THR A 845 38.23 16.16 -10.81
CA THR A 845 38.10 16.44 -9.37
C THR A 845 36.89 17.33 -9.11
N LEU A 846 35.90 16.79 -8.39
CA LEU A 846 34.67 17.45 -8.00
C LEU A 846 34.90 18.32 -6.75
N SER A 847 34.37 19.55 -6.77
CA SER A 847 34.38 20.48 -5.63
C SER A 847 33.49 19.98 -4.48
N ALA A 848 33.77 20.44 -3.26
CA ALA A 848 33.05 20.02 -2.06
C ALA A 848 31.57 20.47 -1.99
N ASP A 849 31.17 21.42 -2.84
CA ASP A 849 29.77 21.84 -3.06
C ASP A 849 29.07 21.00 -4.15
N GLY A 850 29.81 20.27 -4.99
CA GLY A 850 29.28 19.45 -6.08
C GLY A 850 29.00 20.21 -7.39
N ASP A 851 29.34 21.50 -7.49
CA ASP A 851 28.95 22.35 -8.63
C ASP A 851 30.08 22.64 -9.64
N SER A 852 31.33 22.24 -9.35
CA SER A 852 32.48 22.40 -10.25
C SER A 852 33.31 21.12 -10.37
N LEU A 853 33.69 20.77 -11.59
CA LEU A 853 34.50 19.60 -11.92
C LEU A 853 35.79 20.09 -12.63
N GLU A 854 36.92 20.07 -11.94
CA GLU A 854 38.23 20.34 -12.54
C GLU A 854 38.68 19.13 -13.36
N VAL A 855 38.97 19.34 -14.64
CA VAL A 855 39.39 18.31 -15.60
C VAL A 855 40.84 18.56 -15.98
N ARG A 856 41.69 17.53 -15.87
CA ARG A 856 43.08 17.54 -16.31
C ARG A 856 43.32 16.37 -17.25
N SER A 857 43.45 16.62 -18.56
CA SER A 857 43.70 15.59 -19.58
C SER A 857 45.08 15.72 -20.22
N GLN A 858 45.65 14.58 -20.63
CA GLN A 858 46.90 14.45 -21.36
C GLN A 858 46.65 14.41 -22.88
N ASN A 859 47.47 15.09 -23.68
CA ASN A 859 47.33 15.09 -25.14
C ASN A 859 47.85 13.76 -25.73
N PRO A 860 47.00 12.94 -26.39
CA PRO A 860 47.44 11.67 -27.00
C PRO A 860 48.27 11.87 -28.28
N PHE A 861 48.35 13.10 -28.81
CA PHE A 861 49.15 13.44 -29.99
C PHE A 861 50.54 14.00 -29.65
N VAL A 862 50.74 14.56 -28.44
CA VAL A 862 51.98 15.24 -28.03
C VAL A 862 52.38 14.78 -26.62
N PRO A 863 53.33 13.83 -26.50
CA PRO A 863 53.73 13.28 -25.20
C PRO A 863 54.19 14.36 -24.21
N GLY A 864 53.53 14.42 -23.05
CA GLY A 864 53.84 15.36 -21.98
C GLY A 864 53.07 16.69 -22.02
N GLU A 865 52.30 16.98 -23.07
CA GLU A 865 51.36 18.11 -23.06
C GLU A 865 50.07 17.74 -22.29
N THR A 866 49.57 18.66 -21.48
CA THR A 866 48.33 18.48 -20.71
C THR A 866 47.47 19.74 -20.71
N LYS A 867 46.15 19.57 -20.85
CA LYS A 867 45.14 20.64 -20.79
C LYS A 867 44.35 20.52 -19.48
N THR A 868 44.27 21.61 -18.72
CA THR A 868 43.41 21.73 -17.53
C THR A 868 42.30 22.74 -17.79
N TYR A 869 41.07 22.41 -17.39
CA TYR A 869 39.90 23.30 -17.47
C TYR A 869 38.85 22.91 -16.43
N THR A 870 37.97 23.84 -16.04
CA THR A 870 36.90 23.58 -15.08
C THR A 870 35.55 23.57 -15.80
N LEU A 871 34.79 22.49 -15.64
CA LEU A 871 33.36 22.45 -15.98
C LEU A 871 32.56 22.91 -14.76
N ARG A 872 31.49 23.66 -14.97
CA ARG A 872 30.48 23.94 -13.93
C ARG A 872 29.18 23.25 -14.26
N ARG A 873 28.43 22.85 -13.23
CA ARG A 873 27.06 22.36 -13.37
C ARG A 873 26.17 23.49 -13.93
N ASN A 874 25.26 23.14 -14.85
CA ASN A 874 24.36 24.08 -15.55
C ASN A 874 23.13 24.47 -14.72
#